data_AF-A0A671Z199-F1
#
_entry.id   AF-A0A671Z199-F1
#
_cell.length_a   1.000
_cell.length_b   1.000
_cell.length_c   1.000
_cell.angle_alpha   90.00
_cell.angle_beta   90.00
_cell.angle_gamma   90.00
#
_symmetry.space_group_name_H-M   'P 1'
#
loop_
_entity.id
_entity.type
_entity.pdbx_description
1 polymer ?
#
loop_
_entity_poly.entity_id
_entity_poly.type
_entity_poly.pdbx_seq_one_letter_code
_entity_poly.pdbx_strand_id
1 'polypeptide(L)'
;SADKGEKKHKGKSATILGYPISIFFIVVNEFCERFSYYGMRAVLVLYFKYFLQWDDDFATTIYHTFVALCYLTPILGAIVADSWLGKFKTIVYLSLVYTLGQIIMAISAIHDITDHNKDGTPDDMTLHIALSMVGLLLIALGTGGIKPCVAAFGGDQFEDHQEKQRSTFFSIFYLSINAGSLLSTIITPILRAQECGIHKKMQCYPLAFGVPAALMVVALIVFIVGSGMYNKTAPQGNIIVKVCRCIGFAIKNRSRHRSSQHPKREHWMDWADEKYDKLLIAQVKMVLKVLFLYIPLPMFWALFDQQGSRWTLQATTLNGNFGFMTIQPDQMQTVNPILILVLVPIMDSVIYPLIAKCKLNFSPLKRMTVGMFLAALAFIAAALVQIQIDGTLPTFPSSSESQAKFINMVDRKLDIKAGINDGSPDYLTFTDTFQLQLGPNANYSASLDKGNRSTLVVVEDGALPRYIKFEDIVSKPEQGANAHFLNVCEHVTFSSAVRNVLVLTGVFSCYTSAKFSIKGAGPGQECFFEQQFGFGSSYTMIIKPNFTFGPVMDMSPNTVHMAWQIPQYFLMTAGEVVFSVTGLEFSYSQAPSNMKSVLQAGWLLTVAVGNIIVLIISEAATLDDQWAEYILFASLLVLVCIIFAVMAYFYTYMDPAKIEAQFAERKPEELEPDEKDRKKSLEMTKKDAVENHKEDRRSSRGSSSDEEEVQTKI
;
A
#
# COMPACT_ATOMS: atom_id res chain seq x y z
N SER A 1 7.70 -16.97 67.17
CA SER A 1 7.16 -17.87 66.13
C SER A 1 7.18 -17.17 64.81
N ALA A 2 7.79 -17.84 63.83
CA ALA A 2 7.93 -17.38 62.46
C ALA A 2 6.59 -17.42 61.72
N ASP A 3 6.33 -16.42 60.88
CA ASP A 3 5.57 -16.63 59.66
C ASP A 3 6.16 -15.73 58.56
N LYS A 4 7.06 -16.33 57.77
CA LYS A 4 7.57 -15.74 56.53
C LYS A 4 6.51 -15.99 55.46
N GLY A 5 5.71 -14.97 55.17
CA GLY A 5 4.89 -14.95 53.97
C GLY A 5 5.77 -15.00 52.72
N GLU A 6 5.92 -16.19 52.13
CA GLU A 6 6.56 -16.41 50.85
C GLU A 6 5.94 -15.50 49.78
N LYS A 7 6.68 -14.47 49.35
CA LYS A 7 6.51 -13.94 48.00
C LYS A 7 6.84 -15.10 47.05
N LYS A 8 5.82 -15.69 46.42
CA LYS A 8 6.00 -16.57 45.26
C LYS A 8 6.92 -15.87 44.26
N HIS A 9 8.18 -16.29 44.21
CA HIS A 9 9.07 -15.99 43.11
C HIS A 9 8.44 -16.60 41.87
N LYS A 10 7.84 -15.76 40.99
CA LYS A 10 7.59 -16.18 39.61
C LYS A 10 8.94 -16.66 39.06
N GLY A 11 8.97 -17.91 38.58
CA GLY A 11 10.19 -18.58 38.14
C GLY A 11 10.97 -17.69 37.18
N LYS A 12 12.30 -17.67 37.33
CA LYS A 12 13.22 -16.98 36.43
C LYS A 12 12.84 -17.32 35.00
N SER A 13 12.36 -16.33 34.25
CA SER A 13 12.12 -16.50 32.81
C SER A 13 13.42 -16.98 32.20
N ALA A 14 13.39 -18.13 31.53
CA ALA A 14 14.58 -18.68 30.90
C ALA A 14 15.11 -17.63 29.90
N THR A 15 16.40 -17.33 30.02
CA THR A 15 17.08 -16.31 29.21
C THR A 15 18.00 -17.00 28.22
N ILE A 16 17.93 -16.61 26.95
CA ILE A 16 18.89 -17.00 25.92
C ILE A 16 19.64 -15.72 25.54
N LEU A 17 20.97 -15.75 25.58
CA LEU A 17 21.83 -14.58 25.29
C LEU A 17 21.52 -13.34 26.16
N GLY A 18 20.98 -13.55 27.37
CA GLY A 18 20.58 -12.47 28.29
C GLY A 18 19.20 -11.85 28.00
N TYR A 19 18.47 -12.34 27.00
CA TYR A 19 17.12 -11.88 26.67
C TYR A 19 16.05 -12.87 27.17
N PRO A 20 14.91 -12.39 27.69
CA PRO A 20 13.72 -13.21 27.88
C PRO A 20 13.37 -14.00 26.62
N ILE A 21 13.22 -15.32 26.73
CA ILE A 21 12.84 -16.17 25.58
C ILE A 21 11.51 -15.71 24.94
N SER A 22 10.64 -15.06 25.71
CA SER A 22 9.40 -14.45 25.22
C SER A 22 9.60 -13.48 24.05
N ILE A 23 10.75 -12.81 23.97
CA ILE A 23 11.03 -11.82 22.91
C ILE A 23 11.16 -12.47 21.53
N PHE A 24 11.74 -13.66 21.44
CA PHE A 24 11.91 -14.35 20.17
C PHE A 24 10.57 -14.62 19.48
N PHE A 25 9.54 -14.98 20.25
CA PHE A 25 8.18 -15.17 19.73
C PHE A 25 7.59 -13.87 19.16
N ILE A 26 7.86 -12.72 19.79
CA ILE A 26 7.39 -11.41 19.32
C ILE A 26 8.12 -10.99 18.04
N VAL A 27 9.43 -11.20 17.96
CA VAL A 27 10.24 -10.85 16.78
C VAL A 27 9.87 -11.71 15.58
N VAL A 28 9.68 -13.02 15.76
CA VAL A 28 9.23 -13.91 14.68
C VAL A 28 7.82 -13.54 14.22
N ASN A 29 6.90 -13.25 15.16
CA ASN A 29 5.57 -12.76 14.82
C ASN A 29 5.64 -11.47 13.99
N GLU A 30 6.47 -10.50 14.38
CA GLU A 30 6.64 -9.25 13.63
C GLU A 30 7.20 -9.50 12.24
N PHE A 31 8.23 -10.34 12.11
CA PHE A 31 8.81 -10.68 10.81
C PHE A 31 7.76 -11.29 9.87
N CYS A 32 7.01 -12.28 10.33
CA CYS A 32 5.99 -12.96 9.52
C CYS A 32 4.82 -12.04 9.18
N GLU A 33 4.38 -11.19 10.11
CA GLU A 33 3.33 -10.20 9.83
C GLU A 33 3.80 -9.17 8.80
N ARG A 34 5.03 -8.67 8.91
CA ARG A 34 5.58 -7.69 7.96
C ARG A 34 5.77 -8.29 6.58
N PHE A 35 6.26 -9.53 6.51
CA PHE A 35 6.31 -10.27 5.25
C PHE A 35 4.91 -10.38 4.62
N SER A 36 3.92 -10.77 5.42
CA SER A 36 2.54 -10.96 4.95
C SER A 36 1.94 -9.66 4.42
N TYR A 37 2.10 -8.55 5.15
CA TYR A 37 1.58 -7.24 4.78
C TYR A 37 2.23 -6.69 3.51
N TYR A 38 3.56 -6.59 3.47
CA TYR A 38 4.26 -6.01 2.33
C TYR A 38 4.20 -6.90 1.08
N GLY A 39 4.24 -8.23 1.24
CA GLY A 39 4.14 -9.15 0.13
C GLY A 39 2.79 -9.09 -0.56
N MET A 40 1.70 -9.14 0.21
CA MET A 40 0.34 -9.01 -0.33
C MET A 40 0.14 -7.63 -0.97
N ARG A 41 0.56 -6.55 -0.29
CA ARG A 41 0.44 -5.18 -0.79
C ARG A 41 1.17 -4.98 -2.13
N ALA A 42 2.35 -5.57 -2.30
CA ALA A 42 3.16 -5.38 -3.51
C ALA A 42 2.48 -5.87 -4.79
N VAL A 43 1.75 -7.00 -4.71
CA VAL A 43 1.08 -7.61 -5.88
C VAL A 43 -0.36 -7.13 -6.07
N LEU A 44 -0.90 -6.36 -5.12
CA LEU A 44 -2.33 -6.08 -5.02
C LEU A 44 -2.88 -5.26 -6.19
N VAL A 45 -2.15 -4.23 -6.64
CA VAL A 45 -2.60 -3.41 -7.77
C VAL A 45 -2.65 -4.21 -9.08
N LEU A 46 -1.69 -5.12 -9.29
CA LEU A 46 -1.67 -6.00 -10.45
C LEU A 46 -2.77 -7.07 -10.37
N TYR A 47 -3.13 -7.51 -9.16
CA TYR A 47 -4.29 -8.37 -8.96
C TYR A 47 -5.59 -7.66 -9.38
N PHE A 48 -5.81 -6.42 -8.95
CA PHE A 48 -6.98 -5.65 -9.37
C PHE A 48 -7.04 -5.47 -10.89
N LYS A 49 -5.91 -5.13 -11.51
CA LYS A 49 -5.82 -4.92 -12.95
C LYS A 49 -6.01 -6.20 -13.76
N TYR A 50 -5.24 -7.25 -13.46
CA TYR A 50 -5.15 -8.44 -14.32
C TYR A 50 -6.07 -9.58 -13.90
N PHE A 51 -6.46 -9.66 -12.64
CA PHE A 51 -7.37 -10.70 -12.17
C PHE A 51 -8.82 -10.19 -12.14
N LEU A 52 -9.07 -9.07 -11.45
CA LEU A 52 -10.42 -8.49 -11.37
C LEU A 52 -10.81 -7.66 -12.60
N GLN A 53 -9.88 -7.44 -13.55
CA GLN A 53 -10.11 -6.73 -14.81
C GLN A 53 -10.58 -5.28 -14.61
N TRP A 54 -10.03 -4.60 -13.61
CA TRP A 54 -10.28 -3.18 -13.37
C TRP A 54 -9.30 -2.29 -14.13
N ASP A 55 -9.74 -1.08 -14.48
CA ASP A 55 -8.87 -0.05 -15.04
C ASP A 55 -7.87 0.48 -13.99
N ASP A 56 -6.88 1.24 -14.46
CA ASP A 56 -5.79 1.73 -13.64
C ASP A 56 -6.21 2.70 -12.55
N ASP A 57 -7.22 3.51 -12.82
CA ASP A 57 -7.71 4.52 -11.88
C ASP A 57 -8.50 3.84 -10.78
N PHE A 58 -9.42 2.93 -11.13
CA PHE A 58 -10.20 2.19 -10.15
C PHE A 58 -9.32 1.26 -9.29
N ALA A 59 -8.35 0.57 -9.89
CA ALA A 59 -7.38 -0.24 -9.16
C ALA A 59 -6.56 0.61 -8.16
N THR A 60 -6.13 1.80 -8.58
CA THR A 60 -5.39 2.76 -7.74
C THR A 60 -6.26 3.26 -6.59
N THR A 61 -7.53 3.59 -6.87
CA THR A 61 -8.52 4.04 -5.88
C THR A 61 -8.77 2.99 -4.79
N ILE A 62 -8.99 1.73 -5.16
CA ILE A 62 -9.21 0.68 -4.16
C ILE A 62 -7.93 0.38 -3.36
N TYR A 63 -6.76 0.40 -4.01
CA TYR A 63 -5.47 0.24 -3.34
C TYR A 63 -5.25 1.31 -2.26
N HIS A 64 -5.43 2.59 -2.59
CA HIS A 64 -5.26 3.68 -1.63
C HIS A 64 -6.36 3.69 -0.56
N THR A 65 -7.58 3.29 -0.89
CA THR A 65 -8.64 3.10 0.12
C THR A 65 -8.24 2.04 1.15
N PHE A 66 -7.73 0.90 0.70
CA PHE A 66 -7.23 -0.16 1.56
C PHE A 66 -6.09 0.33 2.47
N VAL A 67 -5.10 1.04 1.91
CA VAL A 67 -3.98 1.59 2.68
C VAL A 67 -4.49 2.63 3.70
N ALA A 68 -5.39 3.54 3.31
CA ALA A 68 -5.99 4.51 4.21
C ALA A 68 -6.65 3.83 5.42
N LEU A 69 -7.44 2.77 5.19
CA LEU A 69 -8.06 1.99 6.26
C LEU A 69 -7.01 1.34 7.17
N CYS A 70 -5.95 0.74 6.62
CA CYS A 70 -4.87 0.12 7.41
C CYS A 70 -4.15 1.10 8.35
N TYR A 71 -4.12 2.39 8.02
CA TYR A 71 -3.49 3.44 8.83
C TYR A 71 -4.48 4.25 9.67
N LEU A 72 -5.79 4.09 9.46
CA LEU A 72 -6.86 4.66 10.28
C LEU A 72 -7.29 3.75 11.45
N THR A 73 -7.40 2.44 11.20
CA THR A 73 -7.78 1.43 12.19
C THR A 73 -6.82 1.24 13.39
N PRO A 74 -5.53 1.66 13.37
CA PRO A 74 -4.68 1.69 14.57
C PRO A 74 -5.29 2.45 15.74
N ILE A 75 -6.04 3.53 15.49
CA ILE A 75 -6.71 4.30 16.55
C ILE A 75 -7.73 3.42 17.27
N LEU A 76 -8.50 2.62 16.52
CA LEU A 76 -9.46 1.67 17.07
C LEU A 76 -8.76 0.57 17.87
N GLY A 77 -7.69 -0.01 17.33
CA GLY A 77 -6.90 -1.05 18.01
C GLY A 77 -6.32 -0.58 19.34
N ALA A 78 -5.74 0.63 19.37
CA ALA A 78 -5.24 1.24 20.59
C ALA A 78 -6.36 1.48 21.62
N ILE A 79 -7.52 1.98 21.19
CA ILE A 79 -8.67 2.19 22.09
C ILE A 79 -9.11 0.87 22.72
N VAL A 80 -9.25 -0.18 21.92
CA VAL A 80 -9.69 -1.51 22.40
C VAL A 80 -8.67 -2.13 23.35
N ALA A 81 -7.38 -2.04 23.04
CA ALA A 81 -6.29 -2.54 23.89
C ALA A 81 -6.21 -1.83 25.24
N ASP A 82 -6.27 -0.50 25.26
CA ASP A 82 -6.07 0.27 26.49
C ASP A 82 -7.32 0.33 27.37
N SER A 83 -8.51 0.24 26.78
CA SER A 83 -9.77 0.46 27.51
C SER A 83 -10.45 -0.83 27.97
N TRP A 84 -10.35 -1.92 27.18
CA TRP A 84 -11.22 -3.09 27.35
C TRP A 84 -10.48 -4.42 27.45
N LEU A 85 -9.73 -4.79 26.41
CA LEU A 85 -9.22 -6.17 26.25
C LEU A 85 -7.80 -6.37 26.81
N GLY A 86 -6.99 -5.31 26.89
CA GLY A 86 -5.55 -5.41 27.13
C GLY A 86 -4.78 -5.78 25.85
N LYS A 87 -3.52 -5.33 25.75
CA LYS A 87 -2.67 -5.47 24.56
C LYS A 87 -2.60 -6.90 24.02
N PHE A 88 -2.35 -7.89 24.88
CA PHE A 88 -2.21 -9.30 24.47
C PHE A 88 -3.47 -9.85 23.80
N LYS A 89 -4.66 -9.65 24.41
CA LYS A 89 -5.92 -10.15 23.85
C LYS A 89 -6.28 -9.42 22.56
N THR A 90 -6.06 -8.11 22.49
CA THR A 90 -6.27 -7.33 21.28
C THR A 90 -5.42 -7.84 20.12
N ILE A 91 -4.11 -8.11 20.36
CA ILE A 91 -3.23 -8.68 19.34
C ILE A 91 -3.77 -10.02 18.85
N VAL A 92 -4.15 -10.94 19.75
CA VAL A 92 -4.66 -12.26 19.36
C VAL A 92 -5.96 -12.18 18.55
N TYR A 93 -6.97 -11.45 19.04
CA TYR A 93 -8.27 -11.37 18.36
C TYR A 93 -8.17 -10.67 17.00
N LEU A 94 -7.40 -9.58 16.91
CA LEU A 94 -7.22 -8.89 15.62
C LEU A 94 -6.33 -9.70 14.66
N SER A 95 -5.38 -10.49 15.17
CA SER A 95 -4.58 -11.39 14.34
C SER A 95 -5.40 -12.55 13.77
N LEU A 96 -6.42 -13.02 14.49
CA LEU A 96 -7.40 -13.98 13.96
C LEU A 96 -8.21 -13.36 12.82
N VAL A 97 -8.71 -12.14 13.00
CA VAL A 97 -9.41 -11.38 11.95
C VAL A 97 -8.51 -11.17 10.73
N TYR A 98 -7.25 -10.79 10.96
CA TYR A 98 -6.26 -10.62 9.89
C TYR A 98 -6.04 -11.95 9.13
N THR A 99 -5.82 -13.03 9.86
CA THR A 99 -5.59 -14.36 9.27
C THR A 99 -6.79 -14.80 8.42
N LEU A 100 -8.01 -14.61 8.93
CA LEU A 100 -9.23 -14.90 8.17
C LEU A 100 -9.32 -14.06 6.89
N GLY A 101 -9.00 -12.77 6.97
CA GLY A 101 -8.97 -11.89 5.81
C GLY A 101 -7.97 -12.34 4.73
N GLN A 102 -6.75 -12.74 5.13
CA GLN A 102 -5.74 -13.27 4.20
C GLN A 102 -6.16 -14.60 3.56
N ILE A 103 -6.82 -15.49 4.33
CA ILE A 103 -7.34 -16.76 3.78
C ILE A 103 -8.45 -16.48 2.75
N ILE A 104 -9.39 -15.59 3.07
CA ILE A 104 -10.45 -15.18 2.14
C ILE A 104 -9.84 -14.57 0.88
N MET A 105 -8.83 -13.71 1.03
CA MET A 105 -8.10 -13.12 -0.11
C MET A 105 -7.44 -14.20 -0.98
N ALA A 106 -6.77 -15.18 -0.39
CA ALA A 106 -6.16 -16.28 -1.12
C ALA A 106 -7.19 -17.14 -1.87
N ILE A 107 -8.35 -17.41 -1.26
CA ILE A 107 -9.47 -18.13 -1.88
C ILE A 107 -10.05 -17.30 -3.03
N SER A 108 -10.21 -15.99 -2.85
CA SER A 108 -10.73 -15.07 -3.88
C SER A 108 -9.87 -15.03 -5.15
N ALA A 109 -8.61 -15.46 -5.08
CA ALA A 109 -7.71 -15.49 -6.22
C ALA A 109 -7.73 -16.83 -7.00
N ILE A 110 -8.54 -17.82 -6.62
CA ILE A 110 -8.57 -19.14 -7.27
C ILE A 110 -9.59 -19.14 -8.42
N HIS A 111 -9.14 -19.09 -9.68
CA HIS A 111 -10.02 -19.13 -10.86
C HIS A 111 -10.92 -20.38 -10.89
N ASP A 112 -10.38 -21.54 -10.53
CA ASP A 112 -11.08 -22.84 -10.62
C ASP A 112 -12.34 -22.94 -9.72
N ILE A 113 -12.59 -21.98 -8.81
CA ILE A 113 -13.80 -21.98 -7.95
C ILE A 113 -15.07 -21.71 -8.76
N THR A 114 -14.99 -20.83 -9.76
CA THR A 114 -16.14 -20.39 -10.56
C THR A 114 -15.97 -20.68 -12.05
N ASP A 115 -14.81 -21.19 -12.49
CA ASP A 115 -14.56 -21.61 -13.86
C ASP A 115 -15.18 -23.00 -14.13
N HIS A 116 -16.50 -23.05 -14.37
CA HIS A 116 -17.21 -24.29 -14.68
C HIS A 116 -16.93 -24.74 -16.12
N ASN A 117 -16.70 -23.79 -17.02
CA ASN A 117 -16.50 -24.02 -18.44
C ASN A 117 -15.04 -24.45 -18.80
N LYS A 118 -14.10 -24.33 -17.84
CA LYS A 118 -12.67 -24.67 -17.91
C LYS A 118 -11.88 -23.88 -18.96
N ASP A 119 -12.34 -22.68 -19.29
CA ASP A 119 -11.64 -21.79 -20.20
C ASP A 119 -10.52 -20.97 -19.51
N GLY A 120 -10.42 -21.10 -18.18
CA GLY A 120 -9.48 -20.45 -17.28
C GLY A 120 -9.89 -19.05 -16.84
N THR A 121 -11.07 -18.57 -17.22
CA THR A 121 -11.63 -17.31 -16.73
C THR A 121 -12.78 -17.60 -15.76
N PRO A 122 -12.88 -16.87 -14.64
CA PRO A 122 -14.01 -17.00 -13.72
C PRO A 122 -15.36 -16.73 -14.42
N ASP A 123 -16.31 -17.67 -14.35
CA ASP A 123 -17.67 -17.42 -14.89
C ASP A 123 -18.44 -16.40 -14.02
N ASP A 124 -18.14 -16.32 -12.71
CA ASP A 124 -18.73 -15.35 -11.78
C ASP A 124 -17.67 -14.46 -11.14
N MET A 125 -17.32 -13.37 -11.84
CA MET A 125 -16.41 -12.34 -11.34
C MET A 125 -16.96 -11.62 -10.09
N THR A 126 -18.28 -11.58 -9.90
CA THR A 126 -18.91 -10.88 -8.77
C THR A 126 -18.53 -11.52 -7.45
N LEU A 127 -18.49 -12.85 -7.39
CA LEU A 127 -18.05 -13.58 -6.21
C LEU A 127 -16.60 -13.25 -5.85
N HIS A 128 -15.70 -13.24 -6.84
CA HIS A 128 -14.28 -12.91 -6.64
C HIS A 128 -14.09 -11.49 -6.11
N ILE A 129 -14.81 -10.52 -6.67
CA ILE A 129 -14.83 -9.14 -6.19
C ILE A 129 -15.33 -9.07 -4.75
N ALA A 130 -16.47 -9.70 -4.43
CA ALA A 130 -17.06 -9.66 -3.10
C ALA A 130 -16.13 -10.26 -2.04
N LEU A 131 -15.55 -11.44 -2.32
CA LEU A 131 -14.58 -12.08 -1.43
C LEU A 131 -13.33 -11.22 -1.26
N SER A 132 -12.80 -10.62 -2.33
CA SER A 132 -11.66 -9.72 -2.26
C SER A 132 -11.92 -8.51 -1.36
N MET A 133 -13.09 -7.85 -1.51
CA MET A 133 -13.43 -6.68 -0.71
C MET A 133 -13.61 -7.02 0.77
N VAL A 134 -14.26 -8.15 1.07
CA VAL A 134 -14.37 -8.67 2.44
C VAL A 134 -12.99 -9.00 3.01
N GLY A 135 -12.15 -9.69 2.24
CA GLY A 135 -10.77 -10.02 2.62
C GLY A 135 -9.95 -8.79 2.96
N LEU A 136 -9.93 -7.78 2.09
CA LEU A 136 -9.21 -6.52 2.30
C LEU A 136 -9.70 -5.74 3.51
N LEU A 137 -11.02 -5.68 3.74
CA LEU A 137 -11.58 -5.02 4.92
C LEU A 137 -11.12 -5.70 6.22
N LEU A 138 -11.19 -7.04 6.28
CA LEU A 138 -10.73 -7.81 7.43
C LEU A 138 -9.22 -7.66 7.66
N ILE A 139 -8.43 -7.67 6.57
CA ILE A 139 -6.99 -7.41 6.63
C ILE A 139 -6.73 -6.02 7.20
N ALA A 140 -7.40 -4.98 6.71
CA ALA A 140 -7.19 -3.60 7.15
C ALA A 140 -7.55 -3.39 8.64
N LEU A 141 -8.62 -4.04 9.11
CA LEU A 141 -9.00 -4.05 10.54
C LEU A 141 -7.95 -4.80 11.38
N GLY A 142 -7.48 -5.94 10.89
CA GLY A 142 -6.48 -6.78 11.52
C GLY A 142 -5.12 -6.10 11.67
N THR A 143 -4.42 -5.86 10.56
CA THR A 143 -3.06 -5.27 10.58
C THR A 143 -3.05 -3.93 11.29
N GLY A 144 -4.00 -3.04 10.98
CA GLY A 144 -4.00 -1.70 11.55
C GLY A 144 -4.20 -1.72 13.07
N GLY A 145 -5.13 -2.52 13.59
CA GLY A 145 -5.33 -2.56 15.04
C GLY A 145 -4.23 -3.31 15.82
N ILE A 146 -3.45 -4.18 15.17
CA ILE A 146 -2.29 -4.88 15.77
C ILE A 146 -1.06 -3.95 15.84
N LYS A 147 -0.82 -3.14 14.80
CA LYS A 147 0.36 -2.25 14.66
C LYS A 147 0.74 -1.47 15.95
N PRO A 148 -0.16 -0.73 16.62
CA PRO A 148 0.21 0.03 17.80
C PRO A 148 0.43 -0.86 19.04
N CYS A 149 -0.08 -2.09 19.03
CA CYS A 149 -0.08 -2.97 20.19
C CYS A 149 1.20 -3.80 20.29
N VAL A 150 1.74 -4.32 19.18
CA VAL A 150 2.86 -5.28 19.20
C VAL A 150 4.17 -4.66 19.67
N ALA A 151 4.54 -3.50 19.14
CA ALA A 151 5.76 -2.80 19.55
C ALA A 151 5.69 -2.40 21.03
N ALA A 152 4.53 -1.92 21.49
CA ALA A 152 4.31 -1.57 22.89
C ALA A 152 4.36 -2.82 23.80
N PHE A 153 3.74 -3.93 23.37
CA PHE A 153 3.74 -5.19 24.11
C PHE A 153 5.14 -5.82 24.22
N GLY A 154 5.95 -5.70 23.17
CA GLY A 154 7.36 -6.11 23.20
C GLY A 154 8.20 -5.29 24.16
N GLY A 155 7.98 -3.97 24.21
CA GLY A 155 8.62 -3.08 25.19
C GLY A 155 8.27 -3.44 26.64
N ASP A 156 7.03 -3.86 26.91
CA ASP A 156 6.54 -4.24 28.26
C ASP A 156 7.16 -5.55 28.80
N GLN A 157 7.94 -6.28 27.98
CA GLN A 157 8.63 -7.51 28.41
C GLN A 157 9.91 -7.24 29.20
N PHE A 158 10.37 -6.00 29.25
CA PHE A 158 11.57 -5.58 29.97
C PHE A 158 11.19 -4.83 31.24
N GLU A 159 11.94 -5.06 32.32
CA GLU A 159 11.85 -4.26 33.54
C GLU A 159 12.63 -2.94 33.39
N ASP A 160 12.34 -1.96 34.26
CA ASP A 160 12.93 -0.60 34.16
C ASP A 160 14.47 -0.59 34.22
N HIS A 161 15.08 -1.56 34.90
CA HIS A 161 16.54 -1.69 34.99
C HIS A 161 17.21 -2.24 33.71
N GLN A 162 16.43 -2.71 32.73
CA GLN A 162 16.91 -3.39 31.52
C GLN A 162 16.91 -2.46 30.27
N GLU A 163 17.19 -1.17 30.44
CA GLU A 163 17.09 -0.19 29.35
C GLU A 163 17.95 -0.54 28.12
N LYS A 164 19.18 -1.01 28.35
CA LYS A 164 20.10 -1.41 27.26
C LYS A 164 19.56 -2.59 26.44
N GLN A 165 18.93 -3.56 27.10
CA GLN A 165 18.33 -4.73 26.45
C GLN A 165 17.08 -4.31 25.66
N ARG A 166 16.25 -3.42 26.23
CA ARG A 166 15.08 -2.84 25.56
C ARG A 166 15.46 -2.07 24.29
N SER A 167 16.52 -1.27 24.31
CA SER A 167 17.02 -0.55 23.13
C SER A 167 17.51 -1.51 22.03
N THR A 168 18.24 -2.56 22.42
CA THR A 168 18.71 -3.58 21.47
C THR A 168 17.54 -4.35 20.85
N PHE A 169 16.50 -4.65 21.64
CA PHE A 169 15.26 -5.24 21.13
C PHE A 169 14.62 -4.39 20.03
N PHE A 170 14.46 -3.08 20.24
CA PHE A 170 13.91 -2.20 19.21
C PHE A 170 14.77 -2.16 17.94
N SER A 171 16.09 -2.32 18.06
CA SER A 171 16.99 -2.43 16.91
C SER A 171 16.76 -3.73 16.13
N ILE A 172 16.62 -4.87 16.84
CA ILE A 172 16.29 -6.17 16.23
C ILE A 172 14.89 -6.14 15.59
N PHE A 173 13.93 -5.49 16.25
CA PHE A 173 12.57 -5.31 15.74
C PHE A 173 12.55 -4.48 14.45
N TYR A 174 13.35 -3.41 14.39
CA TYR A 174 13.53 -2.63 13.17
C TYR A 174 14.19 -3.45 12.05
N LEU A 175 15.19 -4.26 12.38
CA LEU A 175 15.82 -5.18 11.43
C LEU A 175 14.81 -6.21 10.89
N SER A 176 13.95 -6.78 11.74
CA SER A 176 12.94 -7.76 11.29
C SER A 176 11.88 -7.13 10.37
N ILE A 177 11.49 -5.88 10.60
CA ILE A 177 10.58 -5.14 9.72
C ILE A 177 11.18 -5.01 8.31
N ASN A 178 12.41 -4.50 8.21
CA ASN A 178 13.07 -4.28 6.93
C ASN A 178 13.37 -5.60 6.22
N ALA A 179 13.81 -6.63 6.95
CA ALA A 179 14.04 -7.96 6.39
C ALA A 179 12.74 -8.58 5.86
N GLY A 180 11.64 -8.46 6.60
CA GLY A 180 10.32 -8.94 6.17
C GLY A 180 9.86 -8.25 4.88
N SER A 181 9.94 -6.92 4.82
CA SER A 181 9.58 -6.11 3.64
C SER A 181 10.46 -6.42 2.41
N LEU A 182 11.77 -6.52 2.60
CA LEU A 182 12.72 -6.85 1.54
C LEU A 182 12.45 -8.24 0.95
N LEU A 183 12.32 -9.26 1.80
CA LEU A 183 12.09 -10.63 1.34
C LEU A 183 10.72 -10.79 0.70
N SER A 184 9.68 -10.14 1.24
CA SER A 184 8.33 -10.27 0.70
C SER A 184 8.17 -9.61 -0.67
N THR A 185 8.80 -8.46 -0.88
CA THR A 185 8.76 -7.76 -2.19
C THR A 185 9.57 -8.47 -3.27
N ILE A 186 10.48 -9.38 -2.90
CA ILE A 186 11.18 -10.26 -3.85
C ILE A 186 10.38 -11.54 -4.09
N ILE A 187 10.03 -12.25 -3.02
CA ILE A 187 9.48 -13.61 -3.09
C ILE A 187 8.05 -13.59 -3.61
N THR A 188 7.18 -12.72 -3.11
CA THR A 188 5.75 -12.75 -3.47
C THR A 188 5.50 -12.46 -4.96
N PRO A 189 6.15 -11.46 -5.59
CA PRO A 189 6.10 -11.30 -7.05
C PRO A 189 6.64 -12.50 -7.85
N ILE A 190 7.70 -13.16 -7.36
CA ILE A 190 8.22 -14.38 -8.01
C ILE A 190 7.18 -15.50 -7.98
N LEU A 191 6.47 -15.65 -6.85
CA LEU A 191 5.37 -16.61 -6.71
C LEU A 191 4.19 -16.27 -7.61
N ARG A 192 3.82 -14.98 -7.73
CA ARG A 192 2.78 -14.50 -8.66
C ARG A 192 3.15 -14.81 -10.12
N ALA A 193 4.41 -14.61 -10.49
CA ALA A 193 4.90 -14.83 -11.84
C ALA A 193 4.98 -16.32 -12.24
N GLN A 194 4.85 -17.26 -11.30
CA GLN A 194 4.74 -18.68 -11.62
C GLN A 194 3.41 -18.99 -12.30
N GLU A 195 3.42 -20.03 -13.13
CA GLU A 195 2.21 -20.60 -13.73
C GLU A 195 1.57 -21.64 -12.79
N CYS A 196 0.31 -21.44 -12.41
CA CYS A 196 -0.49 -22.41 -11.66
C CYS A 196 -1.95 -22.46 -12.12
N GLY A 197 -2.68 -23.48 -11.65
CA GLY A 197 -4.08 -23.76 -12.02
C GLY A 197 -4.27 -25.24 -12.33
N ILE A 198 -5.45 -25.79 -12.01
CA ILE A 198 -5.72 -27.23 -12.15
C ILE A 198 -6.02 -27.58 -13.61
N HIS A 199 -6.79 -26.73 -14.29
CA HIS A 199 -7.23 -26.97 -15.67
C HIS A 199 -6.48 -26.12 -16.70
N LYS A 200 -6.13 -24.87 -16.35
CA LYS A 200 -5.34 -23.98 -17.22
C LYS A 200 -4.26 -23.27 -16.40
N LYS A 201 -3.05 -23.22 -16.97
CA LYS A 201 -1.90 -22.54 -16.38
C LYS A 201 -2.02 -21.02 -16.54
N MET A 202 -2.02 -20.29 -15.43
CA MET A 202 -2.11 -18.82 -15.37
C MET A 202 -1.19 -18.25 -14.29
N GLN A 203 -1.03 -16.92 -14.24
CA GLN A 203 -0.30 -16.25 -13.17
C GLN A 203 -0.87 -16.59 -11.80
N CYS A 204 -0.01 -16.98 -10.86
CA CYS A 204 -0.43 -17.62 -9.62
C CYS A 204 -0.70 -16.65 -8.48
N TYR A 205 -1.78 -15.87 -8.58
CA TYR A 205 -2.28 -15.06 -7.47
C TYR A 205 -2.66 -15.87 -6.20
N PRO A 206 -3.26 -17.08 -6.29
CA PRO A 206 -3.51 -17.91 -5.11
C PRO A 206 -2.27 -18.18 -4.28
N LEU A 207 -1.13 -18.45 -4.92
CA LEU A 207 0.13 -18.72 -4.22
C LEU A 207 0.71 -17.43 -3.65
N ALA A 208 0.63 -16.33 -4.42
CA ALA A 208 1.09 -15.03 -3.99
C ALA A 208 0.36 -14.51 -2.73
N PHE A 209 -0.94 -14.80 -2.57
CA PHE A 209 -1.69 -14.47 -1.34
C PHE A 209 -1.67 -15.59 -0.30
N GLY A 210 -1.61 -16.85 -0.72
CA GLY A 210 -1.63 -18.03 0.13
C GLY A 210 -0.38 -18.17 1.00
N VAL A 211 0.82 -17.87 0.47
CA VAL A 211 2.06 -17.90 1.26
C VAL A 211 2.05 -16.84 2.38
N PRO A 212 1.73 -15.55 2.12
CA PRO A 212 1.43 -14.57 3.17
C PRO A 212 0.39 -15.01 4.19
N ALA A 213 -0.69 -15.68 3.77
CA ALA A 213 -1.73 -16.19 4.66
C ALA A 213 -1.17 -17.29 5.59
N ALA A 214 -0.44 -18.27 5.04
CA ALA A 214 0.19 -19.33 5.81
C ALA A 214 1.21 -18.80 6.81
N LEU A 215 2.04 -17.83 6.41
CA LEU A 215 2.98 -17.17 7.31
C LEU A 215 2.26 -16.39 8.43
N MET A 216 1.11 -15.78 8.15
CA MET A 216 0.31 -15.11 9.18
C MET A 216 -0.28 -16.12 10.18
N VAL A 217 -0.73 -17.30 9.73
CA VAL A 217 -1.15 -18.40 10.63
C VAL A 217 0.01 -18.82 11.53
N VAL A 218 1.21 -18.99 10.95
CA VAL A 218 2.43 -19.32 11.72
C VAL A 218 2.73 -18.23 12.74
N ALA A 219 2.66 -16.95 12.35
CA ALA A 219 2.87 -15.80 13.24
C ALA A 219 1.95 -15.88 14.46
N LEU A 220 0.65 -16.11 14.22
CA LEU A 220 -0.36 -16.24 15.27
C LEU A 220 -0.09 -17.42 16.21
N ILE A 221 0.24 -18.60 15.66
CA ILE A 221 0.55 -19.79 16.47
C ILE A 221 1.78 -19.52 17.34
N VAL A 222 2.86 -19.01 16.75
CA VAL A 222 4.10 -18.67 17.46
C VAL A 222 3.81 -17.66 18.58
N PHE A 223 3.01 -16.63 18.31
CA PHE A 223 2.66 -15.63 19.31
C PHE A 223 1.85 -16.25 20.47
N ILE A 224 0.86 -17.11 20.18
CA ILE A 224 0.03 -17.77 21.21
C ILE A 224 0.84 -18.78 22.04
N VAL A 225 1.77 -19.52 21.43
CA VAL A 225 2.65 -20.46 22.14
C VAL A 225 3.48 -19.74 23.20
N GLY A 226 3.95 -18.52 22.92
CA GLY A 226 4.65 -17.68 23.90
C GLY A 226 3.77 -17.14 25.04
N SER A 227 2.46 -17.36 25.03
CA SER A 227 1.50 -16.72 25.95
C SER A 227 1.72 -17.00 27.44
N GLY A 228 2.31 -18.14 27.79
CA GLY A 228 2.67 -18.49 29.17
C GLY A 228 3.88 -17.70 29.69
N MET A 229 4.68 -17.13 28.79
CA MET A 229 5.95 -16.46 29.10
C MET A 229 5.85 -14.93 29.08
N TYR A 230 4.77 -14.38 28.53
CA TYR A 230 4.62 -12.92 28.44
C TYR A 230 4.24 -12.27 29.76
N ASN A 231 4.79 -11.09 30.00
CA ASN A 231 4.26 -10.17 30.97
C ASN A 231 3.00 -9.48 30.40
N LYS A 232 1.84 -9.74 31.01
CA LYS A 232 0.54 -9.21 30.58
C LYS A 232 0.12 -8.12 31.55
N THR A 233 0.35 -6.86 31.16
CA THR A 233 -0.05 -5.70 31.95
C THR A 233 -1.57 -5.48 31.88
N ALA A 234 -2.17 -5.02 32.98
CA ALA A 234 -3.58 -4.65 33.01
C ALA A 234 -3.83 -3.41 32.10
N PRO A 235 -5.04 -3.25 31.54
CA PRO A 235 -5.39 -2.08 30.74
C PRO A 235 -5.21 -0.80 31.56
N GLN A 236 -4.37 0.12 31.08
CA GLN A 236 -4.22 1.45 31.66
C GLN A 236 -5.16 2.38 30.89
N GLY A 237 -6.07 3.06 31.60
CA GLY A 237 -7.15 3.84 30.99
C GLY A 237 -6.70 4.78 29.87
N ASN A 238 -7.57 4.95 28.87
CA ASN A 238 -7.18 5.51 27.58
C ASN A 238 -6.83 7.01 27.63
N ILE A 239 -5.54 7.30 27.40
CA ILE A 239 -5.00 8.66 27.36
C ILE A 239 -5.55 9.45 26.17
N ILE A 240 -5.73 8.83 25.00
CA ILE A 240 -6.32 9.47 23.81
C ILE A 240 -7.74 9.96 24.15
N VAL A 241 -8.57 9.12 24.77
CA VAL A 241 -9.94 9.50 25.17
C VAL A 241 -9.92 10.63 26.20
N LYS A 242 -8.98 10.58 27.16
CA LYS A 242 -8.81 11.65 28.16
C LYS A 242 -8.44 12.98 27.50
N VAL A 243 -7.52 12.97 26.53
CA VAL A 243 -7.11 14.13 25.74
C VAL A 243 -8.29 14.68 24.92
N CYS A 244 -9.01 13.84 24.18
CA CYS A 244 -10.17 14.25 23.39
C CYS A 244 -11.29 14.85 24.26
N ARG A 245 -11.58 14.27 25.44
CA ARG A 245 -12.55 14.82 26.40
C ARG A 245 -12.09 16.13 27.02
N CYS A 246 -10.78 16.30 27.26
CA CYS A 246 -10.20 17.55 27.75
C CYS A 246 -10.38 18.66 26.71
N ILE A 247 -9.99 18.40 25.46
CA ILE A 247 -10.15 19.34 24.33
C ILE A 247 -11.63 19.69 24.11
N GLY A 248 -12.52 18.70 24.05
CA GLY A 248 -13.95 18.91 23.86
C GLY A 248 -14.59 19.70 25.00
N PHE A 249 -14.15 19.48 26.25
CA PHE A 249 -14.59 20.28 27.39
C PHE A 249 -14.10 21.73 27.27
N ALA A 250 -12.83 21.97 26.94
CA ALA A 250 -12.29 23.32 26.75
C ALA A 250 -13.07 24.10 25.67
N ILE A 251 -13.36 23.47 24.52
CA ILE A 251 -14.12 24.08 23.42
C ILE A 251 -15.55 24.39 23.85
N LYS A 252 -16.23 23.43 24.48
CA LYS A 252 -17.60 23.61 24.97
C LYS A 252 -17.68 24.72 26.03
N ASN A 253 -16.69 24.76 26.93
CA ASN A 253 -16.65 25.74 28.00
C ASN A 253 -16.35 27.15 27.47
N ARG A 254 -15.42 27.26 26.51
CA ARG A 254 -15.15 28.51 25.78
C ARG A 254 -16.39 29.02 25.03
N SER A 255 -17.16 28.12 24.41
CA SER A 255 -18.38 28.51 23.68
C SER A 255 -19.49 28.97 24.63
N ARG A 256 -19.62 28.36 25.82
CA ARG A 256 -20.63 28.74 26.82
C ARG A 256 -20.30 30.06 27.52
N HIS A 257 -19.03 30.33 27.77
CA HIS A 257 -18.55 31.53 28.48
C HIS A 257 -17.99 32.61 27.53
N ARG A 258 -18.42 32.61 26.26
CA ARG A 258 -18.00 33.60 25.24
C ARG A 258 -18.57 35.02 25.47
N SER A 259 -19.41 35.19 26.49
CA SER A 259 -19.99 36.50 26.87
C SER A 259 -18.95 37.39 27.57
N SER A 260 -19.08 38.72 27.42
CA SER A 260 -18.15 39.76 27.90
C SER A 260 -17.90 39.81 29.42
N GLN A 261 -18.53 38.92 30.20
CA GLN A 261 -18.47 38.90 31.68
C GLN A 261 -17.31 38.07 32.25
N HIS A 262 -16.57 37.31 31.45
CA HIS A 262 -15.49 36.44 31.93
C HIS A 262 -14.11 36.94 31.44
N PRO A 263 -13.07 36.92 32.31
CA PRO A 263 -11.73 37.37 31.93
C PRO A 263 -11.15 36.51 30.80
N LYS A 264 -10.50 37.16 29.82
CA LYS A 264 -9.82 36.46 28.72
C LYS A 264 -8.64 35.67 29.28
N ARG A 265 -8.63 34.34 29.09
CA ARG A 265 -7.47 33.49 29.41
C ARG A 265 -6.39 33.59 28.31
N GLU A 266 -5.12 33.39 28.66
CA GLU A 266 -3.97 33.50 27.74
C GLU A 266 -4.03 32.49 26.59
N HIS A 267 -4.43 31.24 26.87
CA HIS A 267 -4.62 30.22 25.85
C HIS A 267 -6.01 29.58 25.93
N TRP A 268 -6.59 29.21 24.77
CA TRP A 268 -7.95 28.66 24.70
C TRP A 268 -8.13 27.31 25.42
N MET A 269 -7.04 26.58 25.66
CA MET A 269 -7.07 25.32 26.43
C MET A 269 -7.25 25.56 27.94
N ASP A 270 -6.98 26.76 28.44
CA ASP A 270 -7.09 27.06 29.88
C ASP A 270 -8.54 27.07 30.37
N TRP A 271 -9.51 27.01 29.46
CA TRP A 271 -10.92 26.78 29.78
C TRP A 271 -11.20 25.36 30.31
N ALA A 272 -10.22 24.45 30.28
CA ALA A 272 -10.31 23.13 30.89
C ALA A 272 -9.91 23.07 32.38
N ASP A 273 -9.34 24.15 32.92
CA ASP A 273 -8.75 24.22 34.28
C ASP A 273 -9.78 23.94 35.39
N GLU A 274 -11.05 24.27 35.12
CA GLU A 274 -12.18 23.97 36.01
C GLU A 274 -12.37 22.47 36.26
N LYS A 275 -11.92 21.59 35.35
CA LYS A 275 -12.17 20.14 35.42
C LYS A 275 -10.91 19.28 35.38
N TYR A 276 -9.82 19.75 34.78
CA TYR A 276 -8.62 18.97 34.53
C TYR A 276 -7.38 19.61 35.15
N ASP A 277 -6.40 18.77 35.51
CA ASP A 277 -5.14 19.22 36.12
C ASP A 277 -4.35 20.15 35.18
N LYS A 278 -3.74 21.22 35.73
CA LYS A 278 -2.91 22.16 34.97
C LYS A 278 -1.77 21.48 34.21
N LEU A 279 -1.17 20.43 34.77
CA LEU A 279 -0.16 19.60 34.09
C LEU A 279 -0.74 18.93 32.83
N LEU A 280 -1.93 18.33 32.93
CA LEU A 280 -2.57 17.69 31.78
C LEU A 280 -2.88 18.73 30.69
N ILE A 281 -3.37 19.91 31.08
CA ILE A 281 -3.65 21.01 30.16
C ILE A 281 -2.37 21.46 29.43
N ALA A 282 -1.27 21.62 30.16
CA ALA A 282 0.04 21.93 29.58
C ALA A 282 0.50 20.84 28.59
N GLN A 283 0.40 19.56 28.97
CA GLN A 283 0.72 18.44 28.10
C GLN A 283 -0.14 18.41 26.82
N VAL A 284 -1.44 18.67 26.92
CA VAL A 284 -2.32 18.76 25.75
C VAL A 284 -1.94 19.94 24.86
N LYS A 285 -1.58 21.11 25.42
CA LYS A 285 -1.07 22.24 24.63
C LYS A 285 0.18 21.85 23.83
N MET A 286 1.09 21.06 24.42
CA MET A 286 2.28 20.55 23.71
C MET A 286 1.90 19.66 22.54
N VAL A 287 1.04 18.66 22.78
CA VAL A 287 0.58 17.73 21.75
C VAL A 287 -0.11 18.48 20.61
N LEU A 288 -0.99 19.43 20.90
CA LEU A 288 -1.69 20.20 19.87
C LEU A 288 -0.75 21.04 19.01
N LYS A 289 0.33 21.56 19.59
CA LYS A 289 1.34 22.31 18.84
C LYS A 289 2.07 21.43 17.82
N VAL A 290 2.36 20.18 18.18
CA VAL A 290 2.96 19.19 17.27
C VAL A 290 1.93 18.71 16.24
N LEU A 291 0.69 18.40 16.65
CA LEU A 291 -0.38 18.02 15.72
C LEU A 291 -0.70 19.12 14.71
N PHE A 292 -0.57 20.40 15.09
CA PHE A 292 -0.70 21.50 14.14
C PHE A 292 0.39 21.46 13.07
N LEU A 293 1.63 21.11 13.44
CA LEU A 293 2.69 20.88 12.46
C LEU A 293 2.43 19.66 11.56
N TYR A 294 1.59 18.71 11.97
CA TYR A 294 1.27 17.53 11.16
C TYR A 294 0.32 17.81 10.00
N ILE A 295 -0.42 18.93 10.01
CA ILE A 295 -1.42 19.24 8.99
C ILE A 295 -0.89 19.16 7.55
N PRO A 296 0.34 19.62 7.23
CA PRO A 296 0.88 19.55 5.87
C PRO A 296 1.51 18.19 5.50
N LEU A 297 1.81 17.32 6.48
CA LEU A 297 2.52 16.05 6.27
C LEU A 297 1.78 15.03 5.36
N PRO A 298 0.43 14.93 5.36
CA PRO A 298 -0.29 14.01 4.49
C PRO A 298 0.12 14.06 3.02
N MET A 299 0.50 15.23 2.51
CA MET A 299 0.91 15.37 1.10
C MET A 299 2.18 14.57 0.77
N PHE A 300 3.11 14.44 1.73
CA PHE A 300 4.29 13.59 1.54
C PHE A 300 3.86 12.12 1.35
N TRP A 301 2.96 11.63 2.20
CA TRP A 301 2.46 10.25 2.14
C TRP A 301 1.64 9.97 0.88
N ALA A 302 0.89 10.97 0.41
CA ALA A 302 0.15 10.89 -0.85
C ALA A 302 1.06 10.64 -2.06
N LEU A 303 2.31 11.14 -2.04
CA LEU A 303 3.31 10.85 -3.07
C LEU A 303 4.04 9.53 -2.79
N PHE A 304 4.44 9.33 -1.53
CA PHE A 304 5.21 8.15 -1.13
C PHE A 304 4.50 6.83 -1.43
N ASP A 305 3.21 6.73 -1.12
CA ASP A 305 2.46 5.48 -1.25
C ASP A 305 2.09 5.12 -2.70
N GLN A 306 2.31 6.03 -3.67
CA GLN A 306 2.11 5.74 -5.10
C GLN A 306 3.13 4.75 -5.68
N GLN A 307 4.23 4.51 -4.97
CA GLN A 307 5.21 3.48 -5.31
C GLN A 307 4.57 2.10 -5.54
N GLY A 308 3.53 1.78 -4.76
CA GLY A 308 2.86 0.48 -4.88
C GLY A 308 1.66 0.46 -5.85
N SER A 309 1.23 1.62 -6.37
CA SER A 309 0.13 1.74 -7.33
C SER A 309 0.64 2.28 -8.67
N ARG A 310 0.58 3.61 -8.89
CA ARG A 310 0.93 4.28 -10.15
C ARG A 310 2.32 3.94 -10.65
N TRP A 311 3.34 3.82 -9.80
CA TRP A 311 4.68 3.47 -10.25
C TRP A 311 4.82 2.00 -10.65
N THR A 312 4.07 1.09 -9.99
CA THR A 312 3.97 -0.31 -10.41
C THR A 312 3.28 -0.41 -11.78
N LEU A 313 2.24 0.39 -12.01
CA LEU A 313 1.54 0.47 -13.30
C LEU A 313 2.44 1.07 -14.39
N GLN A 314 3.17 2.15 -14.11
CA GLN A 314 4.20 2.67 -15.00
C GLN A 314 5.28 1.61 -15.31
N ALA A 315 5.62 0.75 -14.36
CA ALA A 315 6.59 -0.31 -14.60
C ALA A 315 6.07 -1.40 -15.56
N THR A 316 4.76 -1.57 -15.74
CA THR A 316 4.21 -2.54 -16.71
C THR A 316 4.45 -2.10 -18.15
N THR A 317 4.62 -0.81 -18.41
CA THR A 317 4.90 -0.24 -19.73
C THR A 317 6.40 -0.10 -20.04
N LEU A 318 7.26 -0.60 -19.14
CA LEU A 318 8.72 -0.59 -19.28
C LEU A 318 9.26 -1.97 -19.68
N ASN A 319 10.49 -2.01 -20.18
CA ASN A 319 11.21 -3.24 -20.45
C ASN A 319 11.93 -3.73 -19.17
N GLY A 320 11.47 -4.87 -18.64
CA GLY A 320 12.04 -5.53 -17.46
C GLY A 320 13.23 -6.46 -17.71
N ASN A 321 13.77 -6.53 -18.93
CA ASN A 321 14.89 -7.41 -19.25
C ASN A 321 16.24 -6.79 -18.85
N PHE A 322 16.78 -7.18 -17.70
CA PHE A 322 18.11 -6.76 -17.22
C PHE A 322 19.26 -7.65 -17.76
N GLY A 323 18.98 -8.52 -18.74
CA GLY A 323 19.94 -9.43 -19.37
C GLY A 323 20.18 -10.73 -18.59
N PHE A 324 20.38 -10.65 -17.26
CA PHE A 324 20.58 -11.83 -16.40
C PHE A 324 19.28 -12.40 -15.83
N MET A 325 18.27 -11.55 -15.63
CA MET A 325 16.93 -11.94 -15.21
C MET A 325 15.91 -10.90 -15.70
N THR A 326 14.67 -11.35 -15.87
CA THR A 326 13.54 -10.46 -16.13
C THR A 326 12.92 -10.04 -14.81
N ILE A 327 13.01 -8.76 -14.48
CA ILE A 327 12.41 -8.17 -13.29
C ILE A 327 10.94 -7.89 -13.58
N GLN A 328 10.06 -8.33 -12.67
CA GLN A 328 8.62 -8.06 -12.74
C GLN A 328 8.31 -6.63 -12.28
N PRO A 329 7.26 -5.98 -12.80
CA PRO A 329 6.91 -4.60 -12.44
C PRO A 329 6.76 -4.35 -10.94
N ASP A 330 6.10 -5.27 -10.24
CA ASP A 330 5.87 -5.25 -8.78
C ASP A 330 7.15 -5.47 -7.95
N GLN A 331 8.22 -6.03 -8.53
CA GLN A 331 9.52 -6.16 -7.86
C GLN A 331 10.30 -4.84 -7.79
N MET A 332 9.90 -3.81 -8.55
CA MET A 332 10.54 -2.48 -8.44
C MET A 332 10.39 -1.88 -7.04
N GLN A 333 9.36 -2.28 -6.29
CA GLN A 333 9.16 -1.88 -4.90
C GLN A 333 10.29 -2.36 -3.98
N THR A 334 11.05 -3.40 -4.35
CA THR A 334 12.23 -3.88 -3.61
C THR A 334 13.36 -2.86 -3.55
N VAL A 335 13.42 -1.93 -4.51
CA VAL A 335 14.45 -0.87 -4.52
C VAL A 335 14.36 -0.02 -3.25
N ASN A 336 13.15 0.29 -2.76
CA ASN A 336 12.97 1.11 -1.57
C ASN A 336 13.62 0.52 -0.30
N PRO A 337 13.29 -0.70 0.18
CA PRO A 337 13.90 -1.27 1.38
C PRO A 337 15.42 -1.47 1.24
N ILE A 338 15.94 -1.79 0.05
CA ILE A 338 17.40 -1.84 -0.20
C ILE A 338 18.02 -0.46 0.04
N LEU A 339 17.43 0.58 -0.54
CA LEU A 339 17.91 1.94 -0.40
C LEU A 339 17.80 2.45 1.03
N ILE A 340 16.75 2.10 1.79
CA ILE A 340 16.63 2.46 3.21
C ILE A 340 17.81 1.88 4.00
N LEU A 341 18.10 0.58 3.82
CA LEU A 341 19.18 -0.11 4.53
C LEU A 341 20.56 0.47 4.21
N VAL A 342 20.74 1.06 3.02
CA VAL A 342 21.99 1.69 2.59
C VAL A 342 22.05 3.18 3.00
N LEU A 343 20.98 3.94 2.76
CA LEU A 343 20.95 5.39 2.93
C LEU A 343 20.86 5.81 4.41
N VAL A 344 20.19 5.05 5.27
CA VAL A 344 20.10 5.39 6.70
C VAL A 344 21.50 5.46 7.34
N PRO A 345 22.37 4.41 7.26
CA PRO A 345 23.73 4.49 7.78
C PRO A 345 24.57 5.61 7.15
N ILE A 346 24.41 5.86 5.85
CA ILE A 346 25.13 6.92 5.13
C ILE A 346 24.72 8.30 5.62
N MET A 347 23.42 8.53 5.81
CA MET A 347 22.89 9.80 6.32
C MET A 347 23.44 10.10 7.71
N ASP A 348 23.37 9.12 8.62
CA ASP A 348 23.79 9.28 10.01
C ASP A 348 25.32 9.35 10.18
N SER A 349 26.07 8.51 9.47
CA SER A 349 27.53 8.37 9.69
C SER A 349 28.36 9.31 8.83
N VAL A 350 27.84 9.76 7.69
CA VAL A 350 28.60 10.54 6.70
C VAL A 350 27.96 11.90 6.48
N ILE A 351 26.69 11.97 6.05
CA ILE A 351 26.08 13.21 5.58
C ILE A 351 25.85 14.19 6.75
N TYR A 352 25.17 13.78 7.83
CA TYR A 352 24.90 14.68 8.96
C TYR A 352 26.18 15.18 9.65
N PRO A 353 27.22 14.35 9.90
CA PRO A 353 28.49 14.83 10.43
C PRO A 353 29.22 15.82 9.49
N LEU A 354 29.15 15.62 8.16
CA LEU A 354 29.74 16.56 7.20
C LEU A 354 29.00 17.90 7.19
N ILE A 355 27.66 17.90 7.23
CA ILE A 355 26.85 19.12 7.35
C ILE A 355 27.19 19.86 8.65
N ALA A 356 27.37 19.12 9.75
CA ALA A 356 27.79 19.70 11.03
C ALA A 356 29.19 20.33 10.95
N LYS A 357 30.14 19.72 10.22
CA LYS A 357 31.47 20.32 9.95
C LYS A 357 31.37 21.61 9.13
N CYS A 358 30.40 21.71 8.23
CA CYS A 358 30.10 22.93 7.48
C CYS A 358 29.40 24.01 8.32
N LYS A 359 29.18 23.79 9.63
CA LYS A 359 28.50 24.71 10.57
C LYS A 359 27.07 25.10 10.15
N LEU A 360 26.43 24.29 9.30
CA LEU A 360 25.04 24.49 8.93
C LEU A 360 24.12 23.87 9.99
N ASN A 361 23.27 24.68 10.61
CA ASN A 361 22.28 24.17 11.57
C ASN A 361 21.12 23.48 10.82
N PHE A 362 21.21 22.16 10.72
CA PHE A 362 20.23 21.30 10.06
C PHE A 362 19.27 20.68 11.08
N SER A 363 18.38 21.54 11.62
CA SER A 363 17.36 21.15 12.59
C SER A 363 16.37 20.13 12.01
N PRO A 364 15.72 19.30 12.85
CA PRO A 364 14.80 18.25 12.37
C PRO A 364 13.75 18.74 11.37
N LEU A 365 13.15 19.92 11.61
CA LEU A 365 12.12 20.47 10.71
C LEU A 365 12.69 20.91 9.35
N LYS A 366 13.94 21.37 9.31
CA LYS A 366 14.62 21.65 8.04
C LYS A 366 14.90 20.37 7.26
N ARG A 367 15.26 19.28 7.94
CA ARG A 367 15.46 17.96 7.30
C ARG A 367 14.17 17.46 6.68
N MET A 368 13.06 17.56 7.40
CA MET A 368 11.73 17.23 6.89
C MET A 368 11.35 18.07 5.66
N THR A 369 11.67 19.37 5.67
CA THR A 369 11.46 20.25 4.51
C THR A 369 12.26 19.78 3.29
N VAL A 370 13.54 19.44 3.47
CA VAL A 370 14.37 18.86 2.40
C VAL A 370 13.78 17.54 1.90
N GLY A 371 13.25 16.70 2.78
CA GLY A 371 12.61 15.45 2.39
C GLY A 371 11.37 15.63 1.52
N MET A 372 10.51 16.60 1.85
CA MET A 372 9.38 16.97 0.99
C MET A 372 9.84 17.47 -0.38
N PHE A 373 10.92 18.27 -0.42
CA PHE A 373 11.48 18.75 -1.68
C PHE A 373 12.05 17.61 -2.54
N LEU A 374 12.77 16.65 -1.95
CA LEU A 374 13.29 15.46 -2.66
C LEU A 374 12.16 14.59 -3.22
N ALA A 375 11.07 14.39 -2.46
CA ALA A 375 9.90 13.66 -2.92
C ALA A 375 9.20 14.38 -4.11
N ALA A 376 9.18 15.71 -4.13
CA ALA A 376 8.67 16.46 -5.28
C ALA A 376 9.56 16.26 -6.52
N LEU A 377 10.89 16.30 -6.36
CA LEU A 377 11.83 15.99 -7.45
C LEU A 377 11.67 14.56 -7.96
N ALA A 378 11.36 13.59 -7.09
CA ALA A 378 11.10 12.21 -7.48
C ALA A 378 9.91 12.11 -8.45
N PHE A 379 8.85 12.89 -8.21
CA PHE A 379 7.69 12.94 -9.10
C PHE A 379 7.95 13.68 -10.41
N ILE A 380 8.83 14.69 -10.41
CA ILE A 380 9.32 15.29 -11.66
C ILE A 380 10.09 14.23 -12.47
N ALA A 381 10.95 13.43 -11.81
CA ALA A 381 11.64 12.33 -12.49
C ALA A 381 10.64 11.29 -13.05
N ALA A 382 9.60 10.93 -12.29
CA ALA A 382 8.55 10.03 -12.76
C ALA A 382 7.77 10.57 -13.96
N ALA A 383 7.49 11.88 -13.99
CA ALA A 383 6.89 12.54 -15.14
C ALA A 383 7.80 12.50 -16.38
N LEU A 384 9.10 12.73 -16.20
CA LEU A 384 10.07 12.65 -17.31
C LEU A 384 10.17 11.22 -17.88
N VAL A 385 10.14 10.21 -17.02
CA VAL A 385 10.07 8.80 -17.44
C VAL A 385 8.77 8.55 -18.22
N GLN A 386 7.64 9.06 -17.73
CA GLN A 386 6.35 8.90 -18.40
C GLN A 386 6.33 9.56 -19.79
N ILE A 387 6.82 10.79 -19.92
CA ILE A 387 6.94 11.48 -21.22
C ILE A 387 7.78 10.66 -22.20
N GLN A 388 8.85 10.02 -21.72
CA GLN A 388 9.69 9.17 -22.57
C GLN A 388 8.98 7.88 -22.98
N ILE A 389 8.13 7.31 -22.12
CA ILE A 389 7.27 6.16 -22.44
C ILE A 389 6.23 6.57 -23.49
N ASP A 390 5.54 7.70 -23.25
CA ASP A 390 4.47 8.20 -24.12
C ASP A 390 5.02 8.55 -25.52
N GLY A 391 6.26 9.06 -25.59
CA GLY A 391 6.97 9.27 -26.85
C GLY A 391 7.28 7.99 -27.65
N THR A 392 7.13 6.80 -27.07
CA THR A 392 7.23 5.51 -27.78
C THR A 392 5.88 4.99 -28.29
N LEU A 393 4.78 5.63 -27.92
CA LEU A 393 3.44 5.24 -28.35
C LEU A 393 3.14 5.81 -29.75
N PRO A 394 2.43 5.05 -30.61
CA PRO A 394 1.89 5.62 -31.84
C PRO A 394 0.83 6.68 -31.51
N THR A 395 0.69 7.69 -32.38
CA THR A 395 -0.36 8.70 -32.25
C THR A 395 -1.74 8.07 -32.48
N PHE A 396 -2.50 7.89 -31.41
CA PHE A 396 -3.87 7.38 -31.46
C PHE A 396 -4.85 8.43 -32.03
N PRO A 397 -5.95 8.00 -32.69
CA PRO A 397 -6.96 8.93 -33.16
C PRO A 397 -7.65 9.64 -32.00
N SER A 398 -7.94 10.93 -32.15
CA SER A 398 -8.81 11.65 -31.21
C SER A 398 -10.26 11.14 -31.27
N SER A 399 -11.10 11.53 -30.30
CA SER A 399 -12.51 11.12 -30.25
C SER A 399 -13.34 11.56 -31.47
N SER A 400 -12.84 12.52 -32.26
CA SER A 400 -13.45 12.98 -33.52
C SER A 400 -12.88 12.32 -34.78
N GLU A 401 -11.79 11.57 -34.66
CA GLU A 401 -11.02 10.98 -35.76
C GLU A 401 -11.08 9.46 -35.72
N SER A 402 -10.68 8.82 -36.81
CA SER A 402 -10.55 7.36 -36.93
C SER A 402 -9.29 7.07 -37.73
N GLN A 403 -8.65 5.92 -37.51
CA GLN A 403 -7.45 5.54 -38.26
C GLN A 403 -7.63 4.18 -38.92
N ALA A 404 -7.14 4.03 -40.15
CA ALA A 404 -7.11 2.73 -40.82
C ALA A 404 -5.76 2.36 -41.42
N LYS A 405 -5.43 1.07 -41.26
CA LYS A 405 -4.31 0.38 -41.89
C LYS A 405 -4.84 -0.53 -42.98
N PHE A 406 -4.21 -0.52 -44.16
CA PHE A 406 -4.65 -1.33 -45.29
C PHE A 406 -3.68 -2.48 -45.53
N ILE A 407 -4.21 -3.69 -45.62
CA ILE A 407 -3.41 -4.89 -45.88
C ILE A 407 -3.91 -5.55 -47.17
N ASN A 408 -3.06 -5.59 -48.19
CA ASN A 408 -3.36 -6.28 -49.44
C ASN A 408 -3.03 -7.78 -49.32
N MET A 409 -4.07 -8.63 -49.35
CA MET A 409 -3.96 -10.10 -49.34
C MET A 409 -4.13 -10.73 -50.72
N VAL A 410 -4.30 -9.93 -51.77
CA VAL A 410 -4.41 -10.43 -53.14
C VAL A 410 -3.00 -10.76 -53.67
N ASP A 411 -2.86 -11.82 -54.46
CA ASP A 411 -1.58 -12.27 -55.05
C ASP A 411 -1.00 -11.32 -56.14
N ARG A 412 -1.56 -10.12 -56.29
CA ARG A 412 -1.08 -9.07 -57.22
C ARG A 412 -0.96 -7.72 -56.51
N LYS A 413 -0.11 -6.85 -57.06
CA LYS A 413 -0.08 -5.44 -56.64
C LYS A 413 -1.43 -4.80 -56.97
N LEU A 414 -2.03 -4.16 -55.97
CA LEU A 414 -3.30 -3.47 -56.08
C LEU A 414 -3.11 -2.02 -55.65
N ASP A 415 -3.49 -1.08 -56.52
CA ASP A 415 -3.49 0.34 -56.17
C ASP A 415 -4.71 0.64 -55.29
N ILE A 416 -4.46 1.17 -54.09
CA ILE A 416 -5.49 1.57 -53.13
C ILE A 416 -5.50 3.08 -53.05
N LYS A 417 -6.67 3.70 -53.24
CA LYS A 417 -6.88 5.12 -52.97
C LYS A 417 -7.96 5.27 -51.91
N ALA A 418 -7.64 5.95 -50.82
CA ALA A 418 -8.52 6.15 -49.68
C ALA A 418 -8.45 7.62 -49.23
N GLY A 419 -9.33 8.47 -49.76
CA GLY A 419 -9.47 9.87 -49.29
C GLY A 419 -8.21 10.75 -49.39
N ILE A 420 -8.22 11.87 -48.63
CA ILE A 420 -7.09 12.81 -48.48
C ILE A 420 -6.15 12.26 -47.39
N ASN A 421 -4.86 12.16 -47.72
CA ASN A 421 -3.85 11.54 -46.87
C ASN A 421 -3.29 12.52 -45.83
N ASP A 422 -3.87 12.53 -44.63
CA ASP A 422 -3.19 13.03 -43.43
C ASP A 422 -2.97 11.84 -42.49
N GLY A 423 -1.73 11.37 -42.33
CA GLY A 423 -1.45 10.17 -41.53
C GLY A 423 0.01 9.73 -41.49
N SER A 424 0.30 8.75 -40.63
CA SER A 424 1.61 8.08 -40.57
C SER A 424 1.72 7.08 -41.74
N PRO A 425 2.94 6.62 -42.11
CA PRO A 425 3.10 5.65 -43.20
C PRO A 425 2.36 4.32 -42.97
N ASP A 426 2.02 3.98 -41.73
CA ASP A 426 1.36 2.71 -41.37
C ASP A 426 -0.16 2.85 -41.15
N TYR A 427 -0.65 4.04 -40.76
CA TYR A 427 -2.07 4.32 -40.50
C TYR A 427 -2.50 5.66 -41.09
N LEU A 428 -3.57 5.63 -41.89
CA LEU A 428 -4.21 6.82 -42.46
C LEU A 428 -5.32 7.32 -41.54
N THR A 429 -5.42 8.62 -41.31
CA THR A 429 -6.45 9.23 -40.45
C THR A 429 -7.63 9.74 -41.27
N PHE A 430 -8.85 9.52 -40.77
CA PHE A 430 -10.11 9.90 -41.39
C PHE A 430 -11.05 10.53 -40.36
N THR A 431 -11.68 11.64 -40.71
CA THR A 431 -12.63 12.35 -39.82
C THR A 431 -14.09 11.99 -40.12
N ASP A 432 -14.36 11.68 -41.40
CA ASP A 432 -15.68 11.38 -41.93
C ASP A 432 -15.60 10.22 -42.94
N THR A 433 -16.75 9.88 -43.53
CA THR A 433 -16.88 8.84 -44.56
C THR A 433 -15.95 9.12 -45.74
N PHE A 434 -15.22 8.11 -46.19
CA PHE A 434 -14.28 8.24 -47.31
C PHE A 434 -14.58 7.26 -48.44
N GLN A 435 -14.20 7.66 -49.66
CA GLN A 435 -14.26 6.79 -50.83
C GLN A 435 -12.99 5.93 -50.89
N LEU A 436 -13.18 4.62 -50.88
CA LEU A 436 -12.15 3.60 -50.97
C LEU A 436 -12.20 2.95 -52.35
N GLN A 437 -11.19 3.21 -53.17
CA GLN A 437 -10.99 2.59 -54.47
C GLN A 437 -9.96 1.47 -54.36
N LEU A 438 -10.37 0.24 -54.68
CA LEU A 438 -9.55 -0.97 -54.69
C LEU A 438 -9.29 -1.39 -56.15
N GLY A 439 -8.22 -0.88 -56.75
CA GLY A 439 -7.93 -1.07 -58.17
C GLY A 439 -8.89 -0.31 -59.10
N PRO A 440 -8.95 -0.66 -60.39
CA PRO A 440 -9.66 0.15 -61.39
C PRO A 440 -11.20 0.05 -61.29
N ASN A 441 -11.74 -1.07 -60.81
CA ASN A 441 -13.16 -1.42 -60.99
C ASN A 441 -13.95 -1.62 -59.68
N ALA A 442 -13.35 -1.43 -58.51
CA ALA A 442 -14.03 -1.63 -57.22
C ALA A 442 -13.96 -0.37 -56.36
N ASN A 443 -15.11 0.27 -56.15
CA ASN A 443 -15.25 1.49 -55.36
C ASN A 443 -16.24 1.24 -54.21
N TYR A 444 -15.86 1.64 -53.00
CA TYR A 444 -16.64 1.47 -51.78
C TYR A 444 -16.72 2.77 -51.00
N SER A 445 -17.85 3.00 -50.32
CA SER A 445 -17.97 4.05 -49.31
C SER A 445 -17.70 3.44 -47.94
N ALA A 446 -16.58 3.80 -47.31
CA ALA A 446 -16.18 3.25 -46.01
C ALA A 446 -16.39 4.28 -44.89
N SER A 447 -16.90 3.80 -43.75
CA SER A 447 -17.00 4.55 -42.51
C SER A 447 -16.29 3.77 -41.41
N LEU A 448 -15.54 4.48 -40.58
CA LEU A 448 -14.84 3.93 -39.41
C LEU A 448 -15.44 4.51 -38.14
N ASP A 449 -15.30 3.77 -37.05
CA ASP A 449 -15.77 4.20 -35.74
C ASP A 449 -14.80 5.25 -35.17
N LYS A 450 -15.34 6.39 -34.74
CA LYS A 450 -14.53 7.50 -34.21
C LYS A 450 -13.89 7.10 -32.89
N GLY A 451 -12.66 7.54 -32.64
CA GLY A 451 -11.82 7.12 -31.53
C GLY A 451 -11.13 5.77 -31.71
N ASN A 452 -11.43 5.01 -32.78
CA ASN A 452 -10.88 3.68 -33.00
C ASN A 452 -9.86 3.61 -34.14
N ARG A 453 -8.99 2.60 -34.04
CA ARG A 453 -8.10 2.15 -35.11
C ARG A 453 -8.70 0.91 -35.76
N SER A 454 -8.54 0.74 -37.06
CA SER A 454 -9.02 -0.46 -37.75
C SER A 454 -8.06 -0.93 -38.84
N THR A 455 -7.88 -2.24 -38.94
CA THR A 455 -7.22 -2.86 -40.09
C THR A 455 -8.26 -3.25 -41.13
N LEU A 456 -8.11 -2.73 -42.35
CA LEU A 456 -8.90 -3.07 -43.53
C LEU A 456 -8.10 -4.06 -44.39
N VAL A 457 -8.48 -5.34 -44.34
CA VAL A 457 -7.84 -6.41 -45.09
C VAL A 457 -8.54 -6.60 -46.42
N VAL A 458 -7.81 -6.43 -47.52
CA VAL A 458 -8.32 -6.58 -48.89
C VAL A 458 -8.11 -8.01 -49.37
N VAL A 459 -9.20 -8.71 -49.69
CA VAL A 459 -9.23 -10.11 -50.13
C VAL A 459 -9.88 -10.23 -51.51
N GLU A 460 -9.51 -11.26 -52.25
CA GLU A 460 -10.16 -11.60 -53.52
C GLU A 460 -11.32 -12.56 -53.26
N ASP A 461 -12.55 -12.11 -53.51
CA ASP A 461 -13.77 -12.89 -53.34
C ASP A 461 -14.68 -12.69 -54.56
N GLY A 462 -14.70 -13.67 -55.45
CA GLY A 462 -15.37 -13.56 -56.75
C GLY A 462 -14.59 -12.69 -57.75
N ALA A 463 -15.30 -11.87 -58.53
CA ALA A 463 -14.73 -11.13 -59.66
C ALA A 463 -14.08 -9.77 -59.29
N LEU A 464 -14.33 -9.25 -58.09
CA LEU A 464 -13.84 -7.95 -57.63
C LEU A 464 -13.24 -8.08 -56.21
N PRO A 465 -12.16 -7.33 -55.89
CA PRO A 465 -11.57 -7.34 -54.55
C PRO A 465 -12.51 -6.66 -53.54
N ARG A 466 -12.69 -7.27 -52.36
CA ARG A 466 -13.45 -6.69 -51.23
C ARG A 466 -12.55 -6.46 -50.03
N TYR A 467 -13.01 -5.66 -49.06
CA TYR A 467 -12.32 -5.49 -47.79
C TYR A 467 -13.09 -6.08 -46.62
N ILE A 468 -12.36 -6.48 -45.58
CA ILE A 468 -12.88 -6.93 -44.28
C ILE A 468 -12.30 -6.00 -43.21
N LYS A 469 -13.16 -5.47 -42.33
CA LYS A 469 -12.78 -4.56 -41.25
C LYS A 469 -12.51 -5.34 -39.96
N PHE A 470 -11.41 -5.00 -39.30
CA PHE A 470 -11.07 -5.44 -37.94
C PHE A 470 -10.78 -4.22 -37.09
N GLU A 471 -11.22 -4.22 -35.84
CA GLU A 471 -10.82 -3.20 -34.87
C GLU A 471 -9.45 -3.55 -34.30
N ASP A 472 -8.54 -2.57 -34.34
CA ASP A 472 -7.20 -2.71 -33.79
C ASP A 472 -7.15 -2.20 -32.36
N ILE A 473 -6.09 -2.56 -31.65
CA ILE A 473 -5.84 -2.04 -30.30
C ILE A 473 -5.60 -0.52 -30.30
N VAL A 474 -6.29 0.15 -29.39
CA VAL A 474 -6.20 1.60 -29.14
C VAL A 474 -5.31 1.95 -27.95
N SER A 475 -4.68 0.95 -27.34
CA SER A 475 -3.72 1.09 -26.25
C SER A 475 -2.60 0.06 -26.37
N LYS A 476 -1.44 0.36 -25.80
CA LYS A 476 -0.32 -0.58 -25.82
C LYS A 476 -0.66 -1.83 -25.01
N PRO A 477 -0.43 -3.04 -25.53
CA PRO A 477 -0.45 -4.25 -24.71
C PRO A 477 0.54 -4.05 -23.58
N GLU A 478 0.23 -4.44 -22.37
CA GLU A 478 1.17 -4.16 -21.28
C GLU A 478 2.11 -5.33 -21.00
N GLN A 479 1.67 -6.57 -21.26
CA GLN A 479 2.50 -7.77 -21.04
C GLN A 479 3.20 -8.29 -22.30
N GLY A 480 3.14 -7.54 -23.41
CA GLY A 480 3.84 -7.89 -24.66
C GLY A 480 3.30 -9.09 -25.38
N ALA A 481 2.03 -9.39 -25.15
CA ALA A 481 1.47 -10.68 -25.43
C ALA A 481 0.14 -10.50 -26.14
N ASN A 482 0.13 -9.76 -27.25
CA ASN A 482 -1.06 -9.64 -28.09
C ASN A 482 -0.68 -10.08 -29.50
N ALA A 483 -1.00 -11.32 -29.83
CA ALA A 483 -1.03 -11.79 -31.21
C ALA A 483 -2.48 -11.88 -31.67
N HIS A 484 -2.84 -11.12 -32.69
CA HIS A 484 -4.11 -11.25 -33.40
C HIS A 484 -3.91 -12.15 -34.61
N PHE A 485 -4.74 -13.18 -34.78
CA PHE A 485 -4.63 -14.11 -35.91
C PHE A 485 -5.71 -13.83 -36.94
N LEU A 486 -5.28 -13.70 -38.19
CA LEU A 486 -6.16 -13.50 -39.33
C LEU A 486 -6.00 -14.68 -40.30
N ASN A 487 -7.01 -15.56 -40.32
CA ASN A 487 -7.08 -16.66 -41.27
C ASN A 487 -8.07 -16.33 -42.39
N VAL A 488 -7.62 -16.42 -43.63
CA VAL A 488 -8.43 -16.19 -44.85
C VAL A 488 -8.59 -17.49 -45.65
N CYS A 489 -8.06 -18.62 -45.17
CA CYS A 489 -8.16 -19.92 -45.84
C CYS A 489 -9.23 -20.82 -45.18
N GLU A 490 -10.11 -21.41 -46.00
CA GLU A 490 -11.22 -22.28 -45.54
C GLU A 490 -10.76 -23.63 -44.94
N HIS A 491 -9.49 -24.01 -45.10
CA HIS A 491 -8.99 -25.36 -44.76
C HIS A 491 -7.64 -25.37 -44.02
N VAL A 492 -7.42 -24.42 -43.10
CA VAL A 492 -6.20 -24.38 -42.28
C VAL A 492 -6.56 -24.56 -40.81
N THR A 493 -5.98 -25.59 -40.20
CA THR A 493 -6.12 -25.86 -38.76
C THR A 493 -4.87 -25.36 -38.04
N PHE A 494 -5.07 -24.50 -37.05
CA PHE A 494 -4.00 -23.90 -36.25
C PHE A 494 -3.87 -24.61 -34.90
N SER A 495 -2.65 -24.97 -34.52
CA SER A 495 -2.35 -25.40 -33.15
C SER A 495 -1.20 -24.61 -32.57
N SER A 496 -1.43 -24.02 -31.40
CA SER A 496 -0.39 -23.52 -30.51
C SER A 496 -0.15 -24.59 -29.45
N ALA A 497 1.09 -24.70 -28.94
CA ALA A 497 1.46 -25.66 -27.90
C ALA A 497 0.60 -25.57 -26.62
N VAL A 498 -0.25 -24.54 -26.48
CA VAL A 498 -1.09 -24.29 -25.29
C VAL A 498 -2.60 -24.52 -25.57
N ARG A 499 -3.09 -24.51 -26.83
CA ARG A 499 -4.51 -24.74 -27.19
C ARG A 499 -4.70 -25.23 -28.65
N ASN A 500 -5.63 -26.15 -28.84
CA ASN A 500 -6.31 -26.35 -30.13
C ASN A 500 -7.39 -25.25 -30.24
N VAL A 501 -7.13 -24.18 -31.00
CA VAL A 501 -8.11 -23.12 -31.22
C VAL A 501 -8.65 -23.26 -32.64
N LEU A 502 -9.94 -23.57 -32.76
CA LEU A 502 -10.68 -23.37 -34.01
C LEU A 502 -10.66 -21.86 -34.27
N VAL A 503 -10.15 -21.43 -35.43
CA VAL A 503 -9.93 -20.01 -35.71
C VAL A 503 -11.26 -19.25 -35.73
N LEU A 504 -11.56 -18.56 -34.63
CA LEU A 504 -12.45 -17.42 -34.63
C LEU A 504 -11.59 -16.18 -34.87
N THR A 505 -11.81 -15.55 -36.03
CA THR A 505 -11.35 -14.19 -36.36
C THR A 505 -11.60 -13.25 -35.18
N GLY A 506 -10.56 -12.56 -34.67
CA GLY A 506 -10.72 -11.47 -33.70
C GLY A 506 -10.25 -11.74 -32.26
N VAL A 507 -9.67 -12.89 -31.94
CA VAL A 507 -9.24 -13.19 -30.55
C VAL A 507 -7.77 -12.85 -30.33
N PHE A 508 -7.50 -11.93 -29.41
CA PHE A 508 -6.16 -11.66 -28.89
C PHE A 508 -5.69 -12.80 -27.99
N SER A 509 -4.47 -13.29 -28.22
CA SER A 509 -3.88 -14.34 -27.38
C SER A 509 -2.53 -13.94 -26.81
N CYS A 510 -2.37 -14.25 -25.52
CA CYS A 510 -1.23 -13.89 -24.68
C CYS A 510 -0.07 -14.88 -24.80
N TYR A 511 0.99 -14.49 -25.53
CA TYR A 511 2.21 -15.27 -25.72
C TYR A 511 3.47 -14.44 -25.44
N THR A 512 4.42 -14.99 -24.69
CA THR A 512 5.79 -14.45 -24.51
C THR A 512 6.75 -15.00 -25.58
N SER A 513 6.61 -16.29 -25.87
CA SER A 513 7.11 -16.97 -27.06
C SER A 513 6.07 -18.00 -27.47
N ALA A 514 5.74 -18.07 -28.75
CA ALA A 514 4.83 -19.10 -29.22
C ALA A 514 5.41 -19.84 -30.42
N LYS A 515 5.29 -21.17 -30.33
CA LYS A 515 5.47 -22.10 -31.43
C LYS A 515 4.11 -22.39 -32.04
N PHE A 516 3.98 -22.07 -33.31
CA PHE A 516 2.78 -22.24 -34.10
C PHE A 516 3.00 -23.40 -35.08
N SER A 517 2.02 -24.30 -35.17
CA SER A 517 1.94 -25.28 -36.25
C SER A 517 0.77 -24.93 -37.17
N ILE A 518 1.08 -24.83 -38.46
CA ILE A 518 0.10 -24.60 -39.54
C ILE A 518 0.01 -25.89 -40.34
N LYS A 519 -1.18 -26.50 -40.39
CA LYS A 519 -1.47 -27.68 -41.20
C LYS A 519 -2.32 -27.33 -42.43
N GLY A 520 -1.83 -27.68 -43.61
CA GLY A 520 -2.57 -27.60 -44.87
C GLY A 520 -3.47 -28.82 -45.11
N ALA A 521 -4.27 -28.77 -46.19
CA ALA A 521 -5.22 -29.83 -46.53
C ALA A 521 -4.59 -31.09 -47.15
N GLY A 522 -3.32 -31.03 -47.59
CA GLY A 522 -2.60 -32.15 -48.20
C GLY A 522 -1.74 -32.95 -47.20
N PRO A 523 -1.50 -34.26 -47.44
CA PRO A 523 -0.60 -35.05 -46.60
C PRO A 523 0.83 -34.49 -46.65
N GLY A 524 1.38 -34.12 -45.49
CA GLY A 524 2.76 -33.62 -45.35
C GLY A 524 2.94 -32.10 -45.36
N GLN A 525 1.88 -31.29 -45.45
CA GLN A 525 1.95 -29.83 -45.32
C GLN A 525 1.80 -29.40 -43.85
N GLU A 526 2.87 -29.52 -43.06
CA GLU A 526 2.94 -28.96 -41.70
C GLU A 526 4.15 -28.03 -41.60
N CYS A 527 3.91 -26.77 -41.19
CA CYS A 527 4.96 -25.77 -41.00
C CYS A 527 5.00 -25.33 -39.53
N PHE A 528 6.22 -25.28 -38.97
CA PHE A 528 6.46 -24.80 -37.60
C PHE A 528 7.07 -23.40 -37.63
N PHE A 529 6.52 -22.48 -36.84
CA PHE A 529 7.03 -21.13 -36.71
C PHE A 529 7.19 -20.77 -35.23
N GLU A 530 8.29 -20.11 -34.89
CA GLU A 530 8.54 -19.63 -33.53
C GLU A 530 8.68 -18.10 -33.56
N GLN A 531 7.83 -17.40 -32.83
CA GLN A 531 7.90 -15.95 -32.66
C GLN A 531 8.13 -15.62 -31.20
N GLN A 532 9.15 -14.81 -30.94
CA GLN A 532 9.31 -14.14 -29.66
C GLN A 532 8.58 -12.80 -29.69
N PHE A 533 7.79 -12.55 -28.66
CA PHE A 533 7.03 -11.31 -28.51
C PHE A 533 7.73 -10.43 -27.47
N GLY A 534 8.02 -9.19 -27.84
CA GLY A 534 8.65 -8.24 -26.92
C GLY A 534 7.63 -7.68 -25.94
N PHE A 535 8.07 -7.29 -24.74
CA PHE A 535 7.21 -6.60 -23.76
C PHE A 535 6.48 -5.41 -24.41
N GLY A 536 5.20 -5.30 -24.15
CA GLY A 536 4.27 -4.37 -24.79
C GLY A 536 4.15 -4.31 -26.31
N SER A 537 4.55 -5.36 -27.04
CA SER A 537 4.32 -5.45 -28.49
C SER A 537 3.01 -6.13 -28.86
N SER A 538 2.47 -5.76 -30.03
CA SER A 538 1.34 -6.42 -30.68
C SER A 538 1.68 -6.76 -32.11
N TYR A 539 1.26 -7.95 -32.54
CA TYR A 539 1.45 -8.41 -33.91
C TYR A 539 0.16 -8.99 -34.48
N THR A 540 -0.11 -8.67 -35.73
CA THR A 540 -1.10 -9.33 -36.56
C THR A 540 -0.42 -10.41 -37.37
N MET A 541 -0.81 -11.65 -37.09
CA MET A 541 -0.31 -12.85 -37.72
C MET A 541 -1.16 -13.17 -38.94
N ILE A 542 -0.55 -13.11 -40.12
CA ILE A 542 -1.26 -13.21 -41.39
C ILE A 542 -0.86 -14.49 -42.12
N ILE A 543 -1.86 -15.31 -42.45
CA ILE A 543 -1.71 -16.51 -43.27
C ILE A 543 -2.22 -16.18 -44.68
N LYS A 544 -1.32 -16.16 -45.68
CA LYS A 544 -1.70 -15.91 -47.07
C LYS A 544 -2.19 -17.18 -47.79
N PRO A 545 -2.97 -17.05 -48.88
CA PRO A 545 -3.49 -18.19 -49.65
C PRO A 545 -2.41 -19.14 -50.20
N ASN A 546 -1.22 -18.60 -50.49
CA ASN A 546 -0.04 -19.34 -50.95
C ASN A 546 0.77 -20.00 -49.82
N PHE A 547 0.20 -20.12 -48.61
CA PHE A 547 0.87 -20.65 -47.40
C PHE A 547 2.13 -19.89 -46.98
N THR A 548 2.34 -18.67 -47.50
CA THR A 548 3.39 -17.78 -46.96
C THR A 548 2.84 -17.07 -45.72
N PHE A 549 3.65 -17.06 -44.66
CA PHE A 549 3.30 -16.47 -43.38
C PHE A 549 4.24 -15.32 -43.06
N GLY A 550 3.71 -14.19 -42.59
CA GLY A 550 4.51 -13.03 -42.19
C GLY A 550 3.83 -12.23 -41.07
N PRO A 551 4.50 -12.01 -39.93
CA PRO A 551 3.98 -11.15 -38.87
C PRO A 551 3.98 -9.70 -39.32
N VAL A 552 2.87 -9.01 -39.14
CA VAL A 552 2.79 -7.56 -39.24
C VAL A 552 2.85 -7.01 -37.83
N MET A 553 3.84 -6.17 -37.54
CA MET A 553 3.93 -5.47 -36.25
C MET A 553 2.89 -4.35 -36.24
N ASP A 554 2.01 -4.36 -35.25
CA ASP A 554 1.01 -3.30 -35.04
C ASP A 554 1.46 -2.33 -33.96
N MET A 555 2.20 -2.83 -32.98
CA MET A 555 2.82 -2.02 -31.93
C MET A 555 4.22 -2.52 -31.59
N SER A 556 5.17 -1.58 -31.54
CA SER A 556 6.55 -1.86 -31.16
C SER A 556 6.68 -2.21 -29.68
N PRO A 557 7.62 -3.11 -29.32
CA PRO A 557 7.93 -3.41 -27.92
C PRO A 557 8.28 -2.16 -27.09
N ASN A 558 8.20 -2.28 -25.76
CA ASN A 558 8.72 -1.32 -24.81
C ASN A 558 10.23 -1.20 -25.00
N THR A 559 10.71 -0.02 -25.38
CA THR A 559 12.13 0.26 -25.60
C THR A 559 12.78 0.91 -24.38
N VAL A 560 11.99 1.60 -23.54
CA VAL A 560 12.48 2.25 -22.32
C VAL A 560 12.72 1.19 -21.25
N HIS A 561 13.94 1.16 -20.70
CA HIS A 561 14.34 0.18 -19.67
C HIS A 561 13.78 0.55 -18.30
N MET A 562 13.32 -0.43 -17.53
CA MET A 562 12.80 -0.26 -16.17
C MET A 562 13.80 0.37 -15.17
N ALA A 563 15.08 0.42 -15.53
CA ALA A 563 16.13 1.04 -14.74
C ALA A 563 15.98 2.57 -14.66
N TRP A 564 15.25 3.17 -15.61
CA TRP A 564 14.91 4.59 -15.60
C TRP A 564 14.02 4.99 -14.41
N GLN A 565 13.38 4.03 -13.72
CA GLN A 565 12.68 4.29 -12.46
C GLN A 565 13.62 4.32 -11.24
N ILE A 566 14.87 3.89 -11.34
CA ILE A 566 15.78 3.89 -10.18
C ILE A 566 16.01 5.33 -9.63
N PRO A 567 16.21 6.37 -10.45
CA PRO A 567 16.34 7.75 -9.97
C PRO A 567 15.15 8.27 -9.15
N GLN A 568 13.90 8.01 -9.58
CA GLN A 568 12.71 8.43 -8.82
C GLN A 568 12.61 7.68 -7.49
N TYR A 569 12.89 6.36 -7.46
CA TYR A 569 12.97 5.60 -6.21
C TYR A 569 14.07 6.15 -5.29
N PHE A 570 15.26 6.44 -5.83
CA PHE A 570 16.37 7.01 -5.06
C PHE A 570 16.00 8.34 -4.40
N LEU A 571 15.41 9.27 -5.15
CA LEU A 571 14.98 10.57 -4.63
C LEU A 571 13.87 10.42 -3.58
N MET A 572 12.90 9.54 -3.83
CA MET A 572 11.81 9.28 -2.89
C MET A 572 12.31 8.66 -1.58
N THR A 573 13.16 7.62 -1.64
CA THR A 573 13.73 6.99 -0.46
C THR A 573 14.67 7.91 0.30
N ALA A 574 15.50 8.69 -0.41
CA ALA A 574 16.33 9.71 0.25
C ALA A 574 15.45 10.75 0.97
N GLY A 575 14.33 11.15 0.36
CA GLY A 575 13.30 11.98 0.96
C GLY A 575 12.68 11.35 2.21
N GLU A 576 12.31 10.07 2.13
CA GLU A 576 11.75 9.29 3.25
C GLU A 576 12.72 9.25 4.44
N VAL A 577 14.00 8.98 4.21
CA VAL A 577 14.98 8.88 5.31
C VAL A 577 15.09 10.21 6.06
N VAL A 578 15.16 11.34 5.36
CA VAL A 578 15.28 12.66 6.00
C VAL A 578 13.94 13.23 6.50
N PHE A 579 12.80 12.74 5.99
CA PHE A 579 11.45 13.14 6.41
C PHE A 579 10.87 12.26 7.52
N SER A 580 10.73 10.96 7.26
CA SER A 580 10.00 10.02 8.11
C SER A 580 10.79 9.66 9.37
N VAL A 581 12.06 9.25 9.23
CA VAL A 581 12.90 8.88 10.38
C VAL A 581 13.09 10.08 11.31
N THR A 582 13.45 11.23 10.74
CA THR A 582 13.61 12.49 11.50
C THR A 582 12.29 12.97 12.08
N GLY A 583 11.19 12.86 11.34
CA GLY A 583 9.87 13.31 11.78
C GLY A 583 9.36 12.49 12.96
N LEU A 584 9.56 11.17 12.94
CA LEU A 584 9.28 10.30 14.08
C LEU A 584 10.14 10.68 15.28
N GLU A 585 11.46 10.83 15.12
CA GLU A 585 12.37 11.25 16.21
C GLU A 585 11.94 12.60 16.82
N PHE A 586 11.65 13.59 15.97
CA PHE A 586 11.13 14.90 16.39
C PHE A 586 9.85 14.74 17.21
N SER A 587 8.90 13.96 16.71
CA SER A 587 7.60 13.72 17.35
C SER A 587 7.76 13.08 18.72
N TYR A 588 8.68 12.12 18.85
CA TYR A 588 9.03 11.50 20.13
C TYR A 588 9.71 12.47 21.10
N SER A 589 10.58 13.36 20.61
CA SER A 589 11.30 14.34 21.43
C SER A 589 10.42 15.47 21.97
N GLN A 590 9.38 15.85 21.22
CA GLN A 590 8.43 16.90 21.59
C GLN A 590 7.21 16.36 22.36
N ALA A 591 7.10 15.05 22.53
CA ALA A 591 6.00 14.40 23.21
C ALA A 591 6.16 14.40 24.73
N PRO A 592 5.11 14.73 25.51
CA PRO A 592 5.06 14.42 26.93
C PRO A 592 5.25 12.94 27.21
N SER A 593 5.81 12.62 28.38
CA SER A 593 6.18 11.24 28.75
C SER A 593 4.99 10.26 28.66
N ASN A 594 3.80 10.73 29.04
CA ASN A 594 2.54 9.99 29.01
C ASN A 594 1.73 10.12 27.69
N MET A 595 2.13 10.94 26.72
CA MET A 595 1.35 11.20 25.50
C MET A 595 2.05 10.82 24.18
N LYS A 596 3.19 10.12 24.25
CA LYS A 596 3.90 9.61 23.05
C LYS A 596 3.00 8.78 22.12
N SER A 597 2.12 7.96 22.68
CA SER A 597 1.15 7.16 21.90
C SER A 597 0.13 8.02 21.14
N VAL A 598 -0.27 9.17 21.69
CA VAL A 598 -1.21 10.11 21.05
C VAL A 598 -0.58 10.73 19.80
N LEU A 599 0.69 11.16 19.90
CA LEU A 599 1.42 11.72 18.76
C LEU A 599 1.77 10.67 17.71
N GLN A 600 2.05 9.43 18.11
CA GLN A 600 2.25 8.32 17.18
C GLN A 600 0.96 7.99 16.42
N ALA A 601 -0.20 8.01 17.10
CA ALA A 601 -1.49 7.84 16.45
C ALA A 601 -1.79 8.99 15.48
N GLY A 602 -1.48 10.23 15.87
CA GLY A 602 -1.56 11.39 14.98
C GLY A 602 -0.66 11.27 13.76
N TRP A 603 0.54 10.69 13.90
CA TRP A 603 1.46 10.45 12.79
C TRP A 603 0.89 9.44 11.80
N LEU A 604 0.40 8.29 12.28
CA LEU A 604 -0.24 7.28 11.41
C LEU A 604 -1.48 7.84 10.70
N LEU A 605 -2.23 8.72 11.37
CA LEU A 605 -3.36 9.41 10.76
C LEU A 605 -2.93 10.26 9.57
N THR A 606 -1.73 10.87 9.58
CA THR A 606 -1.23 11.62 8.42
C THR A 606 -1.05 10.74 7.19
N VAL A 607 -0.66 9.47 7.37
CA VAL A 607 -0.54 8.49 6.28
C VAL A 607 -1.92 8.15 5.72
N ALA A 608 -2.90 7.92 6.59
CA ALA A 608 -4.28 7.64 6.18
C ALA A 608 -4.87 8.81 5.38
N VAL A 609 -4.70 10.05 5.88
CA VAL A 609 -5.16 11.26 5.18
C VAL A 609 -4.42 11.44 3.85
N GLY A 610 -3.13 11.12 3.77
CA GLY A 610 -2.37 11.17 2.53
C GLY A 610 -2.96 10.28 1.44
N ASN A 611 -3.31 9.04 1.81
CA ASN A 611 -3.97 8.12 0.87
C ASN A 611 -5.37 8.60 0.47
N ILE A 612 -6.12 9.25 1.38
CA ILE A 612 -7.41 9.88 1.04
C ILE A 612 -7.24 11.06 0.07
N ILE A 613 -6.17 11.85 0.21
CA ILE A 613 -5.85 12.95 -0.73
C ILE A 613 -5.66 12.41 -2.15
N VAL A 614 -5.00 11.25 -2.31
CA VAL A 614 -4.85 10.61 -3.63
C VAL A 614 -6.21 10.31 -4.25
N LEU A 615 -7.15 9.76 -3.47
CA LEU A 615 -8.53 9.48 -3.95
C LEU A 615 -9.23 10.75 -4.41
N ILE A 616 -9.15 11.82 -3.62
CA ILE A 616 -9.78 13.10 -3.95
C ILE A 616 -9.19 13.68 -5.24
N ILE A 617 -7.87 13.63 -5.40
CA ILE A 617 -7.20 14.17 -6.58
C ILE A 617 -7.52 13.32 -7.82
N SER A 618 -7.50 11.99 -7.70
CA SER A 618 -7.80 11.09 -8.82
C SER A 618 -9.21 11.32 -9.38
N GLU A 619 -10.20 11.52 -8.50
CA GLU A 619 -11.59 11.78 -8.91
C GLU A 619 -11.81 13.22 -9.39
N ALA A 620 -11.08 14.20 -8.83
CA ALA A 620 -11.30 15.62 -9.12
C ALA A 620 -10.51 16.16 -10.31
N ALA A 621 -9.33 15.60 -10.60
CA ALA A 621 -8.42 16.17 -11.59
C ALA A 621 -8.70 15.70 -13.02
N THR A 622 -9.36 14.54 -13.20
CA THR A 622 -9.70 13.90 -14.51
C THR A 622 -8.71 14.28 -15.61
N LEU A 623 -7.44 13.95 -15.39
CA LEU A 623 -6.36 14.24 -16.34
C LEU A 623 -6.19 13.02 -17.23
N ASP A 624 -6.29 13.23 -18.55
CA ASP A 624 -6.12 12.14 -19.53
C ASP A 624 -4.66 11.61 -19.56
N ASP A 625 -3.70 12.47 -19.19
CA ASP A 625 -2.27 12.19 -19.25
C ASP A 625 -1.66 11.85 -17.87
N GLN A 626 -1.07 10.66 -17.74
CA GLN A 626 -0.39 10.23 -16.51
C GLN A 626 0.79 11.12 -16.11
N TRP A 627 1.56 11.65 -17.08
CA TRP A 627 2.68 12.54 -16.78
C TRP A 627 2.20 13.85 -16.13
N ALA A 628 1.01 14.34 -16.52
CA ALA A 628 0.42 15.55 -15.97
C ALA A 628 -0.03 15.33 -14.52
N GLU A 629 -0.55 14.13 -14.20
CA GLU A 629 -0.86 13.73 -12.82
C GLU A 629 0.40 13.78 -11.93
N TYR A 630 1.54 13.26 -12.41
CA TYR A 630 2.80 13.33 -11.65
C TYR A 630 3.27 14.77 -11.41
N ILE A 631 3.15 15.65 -12.41
CA ILE A 631 3.49 17.08 -12.27
C ILE A 631 2.53 17.80 -11.31
N LEU A 632 1.24 17.46 -11.32
CA LEU A 632 0.26 17.99 -10.38
C LEU A 632 0.66 17.65 -8.94
N PHE A 633 0.95 16.37 -8.66
CA PHE A 633 1.40 15.93 -7.34
C PHE A 633 2.72 16.60 -6.92
N ALA A 634 3.69 16.73 -7.83
CA ALA A 634 4.94 17.44 -7.54
C ALA A 634 4.68 18.91 -7.18
N SER A 635 3.83 19.60 -7.93
CA SER A 635 3.49 21.01 -7.73
C SER A 635 2.78 21.25 -6.40
N LEU A 636 1.82 20.38 -6.06
CA LEU A 636 1.13 20.42 -4.76
C LEU A 636 2.10 20.19 -3.61
N LEU A 637 3.03 19.23 -3.73
CA LEU A 637 4.02 18.99 -2.69
C LEU A 637 5.01 20.15 -2.54
N VAL A 638 5.41 20.82 -3.61
CA VAL A 638 6.24 22.04 -3.53
C VAL A 638 5.51 23.15 -2.77
N LEU A 639 4.23 23.39 -3.07
CA LEU A 639 3.40 24.36 -2.34
C LEU A 639 3.33 24.01 -0.84
N VAL A 640 3.05 22.75 -0.54
CA VAL A 640 2.99 22.24 0.84
C VAL A 640 4.35 22.34 1.55
N CYS A 641 5.45 22.09 0.83
CA CYS A 641 6.81 22.24 1.34
C CYS A 641 7.09 23.70 1.75
N ILE A 642 6.66 24.68 0.95
CA ILE A 642 6.78 26.11 1.29
C ILE A 642 5.96 26.43 2.55
N ILE A 643 4.70 25.98 2.62
CA ILE A 643 3.84 26.18 3.79
C ILE A 643 4.49 25.57 5.04
N PHE A 644 4.97 24.33 4.95
CA PHE A 644 5.64 23.64 6.05
C PHE A 644 6.93 24.36 6.47
N ALA A 645 7.73 24.86 5.53
CA ALA A 645 8.93 25.63 5.82
C ALA A 645 8.61 26.92 6.61
N VAL A 646 7.54 27.63 6.24
CA VAL A 646 7.05 28.82 6.98
C VAL A 646 6.59 28.41 8.38
N MET A 647 5.78 27.35 8.51
CA MET A 647 5.33 26.85 9.81
C MET A 647 6.50 26.41 10.70
N ALA A 648 7.51 25.76 10.11
CA ALA A 648 8.71 25.33 10.80
C ALA A 648 9.57 26.50 11.28
N TYR A 649 9.64 27.59 10.50
CA TYR A 649 10.35 28.81 10.89
C TYR A 649 9.78 29.46 12.16
N PHE A 650 8.45 29.48 12.28
CA PHE A 650 7.76 30.01 13.47
C PHE A 650 7.64 29.00 14.62
N TYR A 651 8.08 27.76 14.44
CA TYR A 651 7.96 26.74 15.46
C TYR A 651 9.02 26.89 16.56
N THR A 652 8.56 27.03 17.80
CA THR A 652 9.44 27.01 18.97
C THR A 652 9.49 25.62 19.60
N TYR A 653 10.69 25.04 19.63
CA TYR A 653 10.94 23.75 20.28
C TYR A 653 10.64 23.82 21.78
N MET A 654 9.94 22.82 22.28
CA MET A 654 9.65 22.67 23.70
C MET A 654 10.37 21.45 24.25
N ASP A 655 10.81 21.55 25.50
CA ASP A 655 11.43 20.46 26.23
C ASP A 655 10.41 19.92 27.25
N PRO A 656 9.78 18.76 26.97
CA PRO A 656 8.74 18.21 27.83
C PRO A 656 9.25 17.94 29.25
N ALA A 657 10.52 17.55 29.40
CA ALA A 657 11.10 17.23 30.71
C ALA A 657 11.21 18.48 31.60
N LYS A 658 11.58 19.62 31.01
CA LYS A 658 11.63 20.91 31.75
C LYS A 658 10.24 21.34 32.22
N ILE A 659 9.23 21.22 31.36
CA ILE A 659 7.86 21.59 31.72
C ILE A 659 7.33 20.64 32.80
N GLU A 660 7.52 19.33 32.65
CA GLU A 660 7.11 18.34 33.67
C GLU A 660 7.82 18.58 35.02
N ALA A 661 9.12 18.89 35.00
CA ALA A 661 9.88 19.24 36.20
C ALA A 661 9.35 20.51 36.90
N GLN A 662 9.01 21.56 36.14
CA GLN A 662 8.42 22.79 36.69
C GLN A 662 7.11 22.55 37.46
N PHE A 663 6.29 21.58 37.02
CA PHE A 663 5.08 21.21 37.73
C PHE A 663 5.33 20.23 38.88
N ALA A 664 6.40 19.43 38.82
CA ALA A 664 6.80 18.51 39.89
C ALA A 664 7.43 19.24 41.09
N GLU A 665 8.15 20.33 40.85
CA GLU A 665 8.87 21.10 41.88
C GLU A 665 8.05 22.19 42.57
N ARG A 666 6.81 22.48 42.13
CA ARG A 666 5.93 23.44 42.81
C ARG A 666 5.68 23.03 44.25
N LYS A 667 6.18 23.84 45.19
CA LYS A 667 5.98 23.63 46.62
C LYS A 667 4.47 23.73 46.94
N PRO A 668 3.95 22.97 47.93
CA PRO A 668 2.55 23.06 48.33
C PRO A 668 2.11 24.48 48.67
N GLU A 669 3.04 25.33 49.10
CA GLU A 669 2.83 26.72 49.48
C GLU A 669 2.50 27.63 48.29
N GLU A 670 3.00 27.31 47.08
CA GLU A 670 2.83 28.05 45.81
C GLU A 670 1.57 27.64 45.01
N LEU A 671 0.83 26.63 45.47
CA LEU A 671 -0.46 26.24 44.89
C LEU A 671 -1.52 27.28 45.24
N GLU A 672 -2.35 27.63 44.26
CA GLU A 672 -3.51 28.52 44.49
C GLU A 672 -4.46 27.87 45.52
N PRO A 673 -5.23 28.66 46.31
CA PRO A 673 -6.05 28.15 47.41
C PRO A 673 -7.02 27.04 46.97
N ASP A 674 -7.60 27.19 45.79
CA ASP A 674 -8.48 26.25 45.11
C ASP A 674 -7.77 24.96 44.68
N GLU A 675 -6.49 25.02 44.31
CA GLU A 675 -5.66 23.82 44.06
C GLU A 675 -5.32 23.07 45.36
N LYS A 676 -5.08 23.79 46.46
CA LYS A 676 -4.88 23.18 47.79
C LYS A 676 -6.12 22.41 48.24
N ASP A 677 -7.30 22.98 48.06
CA ASP A 677 -8.56 22.34 48.46
C ASP A 677 -8.91 21.13 47.59
N ARG A 678 -8.63 21.20 46.28
CA ARG A 678 -8.72 20.04 45.37
C ARG A 678 -7.77 18.91 45.73
N LYS A 679 -6.52 19.25 46.07
CA LYS A 679 -5.51 18.26 46.45
C LYS A 679 -5.88 17.58 47.77
N LYS A 680 -6.39 18.34 48.75
CA LYS A 680 -6.92 17.80 50.01
C LYS A 680 -8.15 16.91 49.80
N SER A 681 -9.09 17.31 48.93
CA SER A 681 -10.28 16.48 48.66
C SER A 681 -9.92 15.18 47.97
N LEU A 682 -9.01 15.20 46.99
CA LEU A 682 -8.46 14.01 46.31
C LEU A 682 -7.68 13.09 47.26
N GLU A 683 -6.93 13.64 48.20
CA GLU A 683 -6.24 12.86 49.24
C GLU A 683 -7.21 12.20 50.23
N MET A 684 -8.31 12.89 50.59
CA MET A 684 -9.39 12.29 51.38
C MET A 684 -10.08 11.16 50.61
N THR A 685 -10.44 11.35 49.34
CA THR A 685 -11.08 10.29 48.54
C THR A 685 -10.17 9.08 48.34
N LYS A 686 -8.85 9.28 48.22
CA LYS A 686 -7.88 8.18 48.16
C LYS A 686 -7.77 7.41 49.48
N LYS A 687 -7.82 8.11 50.62
CA LYS A 687 -7.85 7.49 51.95
C LYS A 687 -9.11 6.66 52.13
N ASP A 688 -10.27 7.21 51.78
CA ASP A 688 -11.56 6.52 51.87
C ASP A 688 -11.61 5.28 50.98
N ALA A 689 -11.04 5.35 49.77
CA ALA A 689 -10.93 4.19 48.88
C ALA A 689 -10.00 3.10 49.40
N VAL A 690 -8.92 3.46 50.12
CA VAL A 690 -7.98 2.50 50.72
C VAL A 690 -8.53 1.90 52.02
N GLU A 691 -9.33 2.66 52.79
CA GLU A 691 -10.01 2.18 53.99
C GLU A 691 -11.17 1.24 53.65
N ASN A 692 -12.00 1.57 52.65
CA ASN A 692 -13.03 0.67 52.12
C ASN A 692 -12.44 -0.64 51.60
N HIS A 693 -11.28 -0.59 50.93
CA HIS A 693 -10.58 -1.80 50.47
C HIS A 693 -10.01 -2.68 51.61
N LYS A 694 -9.79 -2.11 52.79
CA LYS A 694 -9.35 -2.84 53.99
C LYS A 694 -10.53 -3.42 54.79
N GLU A 695 -11.68 -2.75 54.80
CA GLU A 695 -12.92 -3.27 55.40
C GLU A 695 -13.50 -4.44 54.60
N ASP A 696 -13.52 -4.36 53.27
CA ASP A 696 -13.98 -5.48 52.42
C ASP A 696 -13.10 -6.74 52.57
N ARG A 697 -11.81 -6.58 52.88
CA ARG A 697 -10.90 -7.71 53.20
C ARG A 697 -11.08 -8.27 54.61
N ARG A 698 -11.69 -7.52 55.52
CA ARG A 698 -12.03 -7.98 56.88
C ARG A 698 -13.39 -8.68 56.92
N SER A 699 -14.37 -8.24 56.13
CA SER A 699 -15.68 -8.89 56.05
C SER A 699 -15.61 -10.26 55.34
N SER A 700 -14.73 -10.42 54.35
CA SER A 700 -14.56 -11.68 53.60
C SER A 700 -13.79 -12.78 54.35
N ARG A 701 -13.30 -12.53 55.57
CA ARG A 701 -12.55 -13.50 56.39
C ARG A 701 -13.31 -13.98 57.64
N GLY A 702 -14.55 -13.53 57.84
CA GLY A 702 -15.37 -13.82 59.02
C GLY A 702 -16.47 -14.87 58.84
N SER A 703 -16.56 -15.55 57.69
CA SER A 703 -17.70 -16.44 57.41
C SER A 703 -17.32 -17.71 56.61
N SER A 704 -16.48 -18.59 57.15
CA SER A 704 -16.33 -19.96 56.59
C SER A 704 -15.69 -21.00 57.53
N SER A 705 -16.04 -21.01 58.81
CA SER A 705 -15.68 -22.12 59.69
C SER A 705 -16.72 -22.25 60.78
N ASP A 706 -17.76 -23.03 60.51
CA ASP A 706 -18.33 -24.04 61.41
C ASP A 706 -19.55 -24.66 60.70
N GLU A 707 -19.71 -25.97 60.88
CA GLU A 707 -20.80 -26.84 60.40
C GLU A 707 -20.62 -27.47 59.00
N GLU A 708 -20.04 -28.67 58.98
CA GLU A 708 -20.73 -29.89 58.53
C GLU A 708 -19.84 -31.14 58.68
N GLU A 709 -20.09 -31.92 59.73
CA GLU A 709 -19.83 -33.35 59.77
C GLU A 709 -21.03 -33.99 60.47
N VAL A 710 -21.82 -34.81 59.74
CA VAL A 710 -22.58 -36.01 60.19
C VAL A 710 -23.54 -36.47 59.06
N GLN A 711 -23.07 -37.49 58.33
CA GLN A 711 -23.73 -38.79 58.14
C GLN A 711 -25.02 -38.95 57.28
N THR A 712 -24.80 -39.40 56.04
CA THR A 712 -25.43 -40.53 55.32
C THR A 712 -26.91 -40.92 55.59
N LYS A 713 -27.75 -40.88 54.54
CA LYS A 713 -28.55 -42.03 54.02
C LYS A 713 -29.54 -41.65 52.89
N ILE A 714 -29.28 -42.21 51.70
CA ILE A 714 -30.13 -42.93 50.72
C ILE A 714 -29.62 -42.61 49.31
#